data_AF-A0A1E8UEJ5-F1
#
_entry.id   AF-A0A1E8UEJ5-F1
#
_cell.length_a   1.000
_cell.length_b   1.000
_cell.length_c   1.000
_cell.angle_alpha   90.00
_cell.angle_beta   90.00
_cell.angle_gamma   90.00
#
_symmetry.space_group_name_H-M   'P 1'
#
loop_
_entity.id
_entity.type
_entity.pdbx_description
1 polymer ?
#
loop_
_entity_poly.entity_id
_entity_poly.type
_entity_poly.pdbx_seq_one_letter_code
_entity_poly.pdbx_strand_id
1 'polypeptide(L)'
;MSAPRPRQTPRAAQGPGAQQTGRPGTTGTVPSSSAEVRPAPELRWAGTHAFLLDCGELADVVRWHAHLTAHPFAGQTDVIAAARTVLVTFTDARSARKAASGVATAQPREKREAGGKTVEIPVVYDGADLAEVARLTGLSEQGVVNTHTGAEWTAAFGGFAPGFAYLSAPGNPLDVPRRDTPRTAVPAGSVALAGVFSAIYPQRSPGGWQLIGRTDAVLWDTHRDSPALIRPGDTVRFRAVRDLVTVTDDTAPELRGDPQLPGDSAPAIQSGDGPGQNTAGPGCDTSGREHADGLEPISAADGSLADHGGHALVVEDPGMQTLVQDLGRPALGDLGVVASGAADRASAMQANRIVGNASSDAVLEVTMGGLRLTARGHHVLALTGAPVGARITGGETERAAPFCTPFALYDGEQLALDTPSAGLRSYLAVSGGLDTTPVLGSRATDVMSGIGPAPLAAGDMLPVLPAAPGRAVGHPEEPAVHVPTAAETTVLRVLPGPREDWFSPEALSALRERTWRVSSDSNRVGVRFETPPEGGLARSRKDELASEGVVAGSLQVPHSGVPVLFLADHPVTGGYPVIAVVLPQDLPLAAQLLPGSAVRFHPVPHPPGDAALASPQGGAQSHGMMQRTRPTSTPPAGIRGIRERATRPPEGAPPHGAAPAPSTASASHTTERGMPQPATAPIPTATVPAEQPTSGDTA
;
A
#
# COMPACT_ATOMS: atom_id res chain seq x y z
N MET A 1 97.22 -17.66 -15.32
CA MET A 1 97.97 -18.85 -14.88
C MET A 1 98.57 -18.54 -13.51
N SER A 2 98.43 -19.50 -12.57
CA SER A 2 99.10 -19.63 -11.27
C SER A 2 98.60 -18.86 -10.03
N ALA A 3 97.89 -19.63 -9.17
CA ALA A 3 98.11 -19.79 -7.71
C ALA A 3 97.71 -18.64 -6.73
N PRO A 4 97.63 -18.87 -5.39
CA PRO A 4 97.11 -19.99 -4.59
C PRO A 4 96.19 -19.54 -3.40
N ARG A 5 95.79 -20.49 -2.52
CA ARG A 5 94.86 -20.44 -1.35
C ARG A 5 95.30 -19.50 -0.15
N PRO A 6 94.74 -19.60 1.08
CA PRO A 6 93.51 -19.01 1.69
C PRO A 6 93.81 -18.18 3.00
N ARG A 7 92.77 -17.79 3.78
CA ARG A 7 92.69 -17.59 5.27
C ARG A 7 92.31 -16.18 5.82
N GLN A 8 91.36 -16.22 6.79
CA GLN A 8 91.31 -15.57 8.12
C GLN A 8 91.41 -14.03 8.18
N THR A 9 90.70 -13.21 8.99
CA THR A 9 89.89 -13.29 10.23
C THR A 9 89.35 -11.85 10.46
N PRO A 10 88.43 -11.57 11.40
CA PRO A 10 88.90 -11.10 12.72
C PRO A 10 88.16 -11.72 13.91
N ARG A 11 88.86 -11.72 15.04
CA ARG A 11 88.46 -12.21 16.36
C ARG A 11 88.86 -11.12 17.36
N ALA A 12 87.97 -10.72 18.27
CA ALA A 12 88.26 -10.16 19.60
C ALA A 12 86.92 -9.75 20.26
N ALA A 13 86.45 -10.42 21.33
CA ALA A 13 86.85 -10.29 22.75
C ALA A 13 85.94 -9.24 23.45
N GLN A 14 85.39 -9.38 24.67
CA GLN A 14 85.47 -10.30 25.81
C GLN A 14 84.22 -10.00 26.67
N GLY A 15 83.58 -10.98 27.33
CA GLY A 15 83.72 -11.14 28.79
C GLY A 15 82.35 -11.05 29.50
N PRO A 16 82.14 -11.71 30.66
CA PRO A 16 80.85 -12.35 30.97
C PRO A 16 80.09 -11.70 32.15
N GLY A 17 78.75 -11.79 32.12
CA GLY A 17 77.89 -11.34 33.22
C GLY A 17 76.49 -11.96 33.17
N ALA A 18 76.18 -12.72 34.22
CA ALA A 18 74.89 -13.08 34.83
C ALA A 18 73.55 -12.94 34.07
N GLN A 19 72.83 -14.08 34.07
CA GLN A 19 71.37 -14.28 34.13
C GLN A 19 70.44 -13.29 33.39
N GLN A 20 69.90 -13.72 32.25
CA GLN A 20 68.50 -13.44 31.87
C GLN A 20 68.00 -14.35 30.73
N THR A 21 67.01 -15.18 31.09
CA THR A 21 65.76 -15.48 30.36
C THR A 21 65.70 -15.44 28.82
N GLY A 22 65.41 -16.60 28.21
CA GLY A 22 64.89 -16.80 26.85
C GLY A 22 65.22 -18.23 26.38
N ARG A 23 64.36 -19.07 25.78
CA ARG A 23 63.02 -19.05 25.19
C ARG A 23 62.46 -20.49 25.27
N PRO A 24 61.15 -20.71 25.21
CA PRO A 24 60.67 -21.70 24.25
C PRO A 24 59.53 -21.18 23.37
N GLY A 25 59.48 -21.77 22.17
CA GLY A 25 58.58 -21.59 21.03
C GLY A 25 57.32 -20.74 21.22
N THR A 26 57.26 -19.63 20.47
CA THR A 26 56.01 -18.92 20.21
C THR A 26 55.16 -19.69 19.20
N THR A 27 54.18 -20.42 19.71
CA THR A 27 52.89 -20.65 19.05
C THR A 27 52.21 -19.30 18.86
N GLY A 28 52.32 -18.74 17.66
CA GLY A 28 51.53 -17.58 17.26
C GLY A 28 50.14 -18.02 16.83
N THR A 29 49.22 -18.12 17.79
CA THR A 29 47.79 -18.16 17.52
C THR A 29 47.43 -16.88 16.79
N VAL A 30 47.03 -16.99 15.52
CA VAL A 30 46.37 -15.88 14.81
C VAL A 30 45.13 -15.53 15.65
N PRO A 31 44.94 -14.27 16.08
CA PRO A 31 43.69 -13.92 16.74
C PRO A 31 42.59 -14.13 15.71
N SER A 32 41.75 -15.13 15.95
CA SER A 32 40.42 -15.22 15.37
C SER A 32 39.80 -13.85 15.54
N SER A 33 39.52 -13.17 14.42
CA SER A 33 38.65 -12.01 14.40
C SER A 33 37.42 -12.37 15.23
N SER A 34 37.29 -11.70 16.38
CA SER A 34 36.06 -11.69 17.13
C SER A 34 35.03 -11.10 16.18
N ALA A 35 34.11 -11.91 15.65
CA ALA A 35 32.94 -11.38 15.00
C ALA A 35 32.25 -10.50 16.05
N GLU A 36 32.30 -9.18 15.88
CA GLU A 36 31.53 -8.26 16.72
C GLU A 36 30.08 -8.76 16.70
N VAL A 37 29.58 -9.11 17.88
CA VAL A 37 28.18 -9.50 18.06
C VAL A 37 27.37 -8.22 17.84
N ARG A 38 26.96 -7.99 16.59
CA ARG A 38 26.12 -6.86 16.24
C ARG A 38 24.76 -7.01 16.95
N PRO A 39 24.22 -5.95 17.54
CA PRO A 39 22.93 -6.02 18.22
C PRO A 39 21.83 -6.44 17.23
N ALA A 40 20.89 -7.27 17.70
CA ALA A 40 19.69 -7.58 16.94
C ALA A 40 18.85 -6.29 16.75
N PRO A 41 18.17 -6.12 15.61
CA PRO A 41 17.33 -4.95 15.39
C PRO A 41 16.19 -4.91 16.41
N GLU A 42 15.79 -3.70 16.80
CA GLU A 42 14.61 -3.52 17.66
C GLU A 42 13.35 -3.77 16.83
N LEU A 43 12.47 -4.67 17.28
CA LEU A 43 11.20 -4.93 16.61
C LEU A 43 10.12 -3.97 17.12
N ARG A 44 9.43 -3.29 16.21
CA ARG A 44 8.33 -2.36 16.51
C ARG A 44 7.10 -2.71 15.69
N TRP A 45 5.99 -2.99 16.36
CA TRP A 45 4.75 -3.36 15.66
C TRP A 45 4.18 -2.20 14.86
N ALA A 46 3.77 -2.48 13.62
CA ALA A 46 3.09 -1.55 12.73
C ALA A 46 1.70 -2.14 12.42
N GLY A 47 0.85 -2.18 13.44
CA GLY A 47 -0.41 -2.94 13.41
C GLY A 47 -0.21 -4.43 13.67
N THR A 48 -1.25 -5.23 13.40
CA THR A 48 -1.23 -6.68 13.72
C THR A 48 -0.63 -7.55 12.61
N HIS A 49 -0.49 -7.01 11.40
CA HIS A 49 -0.03 -7.73 10.20
C HIS A 49 1.33 -7.24 9.71
N ALA A 50 2.01 -6.35 10.45
CA ALA A 50 3.32 -5.85 10.05
C ALA A 50 4.15 -5.40 11.26
N PHE A 51 5.46 -5.33 11.09
CA PHE A 51 6.39 -4.73 12.04
C PHE A 51 7.59 -4.11 11.31
N LEU A 52 8.20 -3.11 11.95
CA LEU A 52 9.48 -2.53 11.59
C LEU A 52 10.60 -3.24 12.35
N LEU A 53 11.70 -3.51 11.65
CA LEU A 53 13.00 -3.83 12.23
C LEU A 53 13.84 -2.55 12.22
N ASP A 54 14.03 -1.94 13.39
CA ASP A 54 14.92 -0.80 13.56
C ASP A 54 16.37 -1.29 13.59
N CYS A 55 17.06 -1.10 12.47
CA CYS A 55 18.40 -1.64 12.23
C CYS A 55 19.50 -0.70 12.70
N GLY A 56 19.17 0.53 13.10
CA GLY A 56 20.14 1.53 13.54
C GLY A 56 20.94 2.16 12.39
N GLU A 57 21.49 1.39 11.47
CA GLU A 57 22.33 1.88 10.37
C GLU A 57 21.93 1.31 9.00
N LEU A 58 22.20 2.07 7.94
CA LEU A 58 21.84 1.70 6.55
C LEU A 58 22.48 0.38 6.10
N ALA A 59 23.72 0.10 6.51
CA ALA A 59 24.39 -1.15 6.17
C ALA A 59 23.65 -2.38 6.73
N ASP A 60 23.07 -2.23 7.93
CA ASP A 60 22.29 -3.29 8.57
C ASP A 60 20.90 -3.42 7.91
N VAL A 61 20.28 -2.30 7.49
CA VAL A 61 19.04 -2.32 6.68
C VAL A 61 19.24 -3.14 5.41
N VAL A 62 20.26 -2.80 4.60
CA VAL A 62 20.53 -3.49 3.33
C VAL A 62 20.76 -4.98 3.57
N ARG A 63 21.43 -5.35 4.67
CA ARG A 63 21.66 -6.75 5.04
C ARG A 63 20.36 -7.48 5.40
N TRP A 64 19.53 -6.88 6.26
CA TRP A 64 18.25 -7.47 6.68
C TRP A 64 17.28 -7.58 5.51
N HIS A 65 17.17 -6.53 4.70
CA HIS A 65 16.35 -6.51 3.50
C HIS A 65 16.74 -7.62 2.52
N ALA A 66 18.03 -7.73 2.19
CA ALA A 66 18.52 -8.78 1.31
C ALA A 66 18.27 -10.18 1.87
N HIS A 67 18.42 -10.36 3.20
CA HIS A 67 18.14 -11.63 3.86
C HIS A 67 16.67 -12.01 3.76
N LEU A 68 15.75 -11.10 4.09
CA LEU A 68 14.31 -11.31 4.11
C LEU A 68 13.70 -11.41 2.70
N THR A 69 14.35 -10.82 1.71
CA THR A 69 14.00 -11.01 0.29
C THR A 69 14.38 -12.41 -0.17
N ALA A 70 15.59 -12.88 0.17
CA ALA A 70 16.07 -14.20 -0.23
C ALA A 70 15.44 -15.36 0.59
N HIS A 71 15.04 -15.09 1.83
CA HIS A 71 14.52 -16.07 2.78
C HIS A 71 13.26 -15.50 3.47
N PRO A 72 12.17 -15.27 2.71
CA PRO A 72 10.96 -14.69 3.27
C PRO A 72 10.36 -15.59 4.36
N PHE A 73 9.82 -14.98 5.39
CA PHE A 73 9.04 -15.71 6.39
C PHE A 73 7.75 -16.27 5.77
N ALA A 74 7.20 -17.32 6.37
CA ALA A 74 5.90 -17.86 5.95
C ALA A 74 4.82 -16.77 6.08
N GLY A 75 4.07 -16.53 5.02
CA GLY A 75 3.04 -15.50 4.96
C GLY A 75 3.56 -14.07 4.79
N GLN A 76 4.87 -13.86 4.59
CA GLN A 76 5.41 -12.55 4.24
C GLN A 76 4.90 -12.11 2.87
N THR A 77 4.31 -10.92 2.81
CA THR A 77 3.72 -10.33 1.59
C THR A 77 4.55 -9.21 1.01
N ASP A 78 5.31 -8.50 1.83
CA ASP A 78 6.19 -7.42 1.40
C ASP A 78 7.35 -7.24 2.37
N VAL A 79 8.45 -6.71 1.86
CA VAL A 79 9.63 -6.32 2.64
C VAL A 79 10.14 -5.01 2.06
N ILE A 80 10.21 -3.96 2.88
CA ILE A 80 10.48 -2.61 2.40
C ILE A 80 11.64 -2.02 3.20
N ALA A 81 12.74 -1.77 2.52
CA ALA A 81 13.88 -1.08 3.11
C ALA A 81 13.63 0.44 3.14
N ALA A 82 14.09 1.08 4.22
CA ALA A 82 14.06 2.53 4.37
C ALA A 82 15.39 3.01 4.98
N ALA A 83 15.44 4.26 5.47
CA ALA A 83 16.72 4.85 5.89
C ALA A 83 17.40 4.09 7.04
N ARG A 84 16.62 3.65 8.04
CA ARG A 84 17.11 2.93 9.23
C ARG A 84 16.30 1.69 9.57
N THR A 85 15.20 1.45 8.85
CA THR A 85 14.24 0.40 9.17
C THR A 85 13.99 -0.52 8.00
N VAL A 86 13.57 -1.75 8.29
CA VAL A 86 12.96 -2.66 7.32
C VAL A 86 11.53 -2.97 7.77
N LEU A 87 10.53 -2.61 6.98
CA LEU A 87 9.14 -3.01 7.20
C LEU A 87 8.93 -4.40 6.62
N VAL A 88 8.27 -5.28 7.39
CA VAL A 88 7.84 -6.60 6.91
C VAL A 88 6.34 -6.72 7.10
N THR A 89 5.62 -7.04 6.03
CA THR A 89 4.16 -7.21 6.05
C THR A 89 3.77 -8.67 5.83
N PHE A 90 2.59 -9.05 6.34
CA PHE A 90 2.13 -10.43 6.35
C PHE A 90 0.66 -10.56 5.94
N THR A 91 0.31 -11.74 5.42
CA THR A 91 -1.07 -12.12 5.08
C THR A 91 -2.01 -12.03 6.29
N ASP A 92 -1.51 -12.36 7.47
CA ASP A 92 -2.31 -12.50 8.69
C ASP A 92 -1.49 -12.31 9.97
N ALA A 93 -2.20 -12.00 11.06
CA ALA A 93 -1.60 -11.76 12.37
C ALA A 93 -0.90 -12.98 13.01
N ARG A 94 -1.21 -14.21 12.58
CA ARG A 94 -0.52 -15.41 13.10
C ARG A 94 0.86 -15.54 12.44
N SER A 95 0.93 -15.32 11.14
CA SER A 95 2.16 -15.29 10.36
C SER A 95 3.11 -14.20 10.87
N ALA A 96 2.60 -12.98 11.10
CA ALA A 96 3.38 -11.88 11.67
C ALA A 96 3.98 -12.20 13.04
N ARG A 97 3.18 -12.77 13.96
CA ARG A 97 3.67 -13.19 15.30
C ARG A 97 4.75 -14.26 15.23
N LYS A 98 4.56 -15.27 14.38
CA LYS A 98 5.56 -16.33 14.19
C LYS A 98 6.88 -15.76 13.64
N ALA A 99 6.79 -14.83 12.69
CA ALA A 99 7.95 -14.17 12.11
C ALA A 99 8.68 -13.29 13.13
N ALA A 100 7.95 -12.53 13.97
CA ALA A 100 8.53 -11.71 15.03
C ALA A 100 9.40 -12.55 15.99
N SER A 101 8.94 -13.74 16.39
CA SER A 101 9.74 -14.70 17.19
C SER A 101 10.96 -15.24 16.41
N GLY A 102 10.85 -15.35 15.09
CA GLY A 102 11.92 -15.80 14.19
C GLY A 102 13.05 -14.78 14.01
N VAL A 103 12.77 -13.48 14.08
CA VAL A 103 13.76 -12.38 13.94
C VAL A 103 14.93 -12.55 14.91
N ALA A 104 14.67 -12.94 16.16
CA ALA A 104 15.71 -13.15 17.18
C ALA A 104 16.70 -14.28 16.83
N THR A 105 16.29 -15.21 15.96
CA THR A 105 17.10 -16.36 15.54
C THR A 105 17.66 -16.24 14.12
N ALA A 106 17.17 -15.26 13.35
CA ALA A 106 17.63 -15.03 11.99
C ALA A 106 19.08 -14.53 12.01
N GLN A 107 19.89 -15.05 11.08
CA GLN A 107 21.28 -14.63 10.90
C GLN A 107 21.45 -14.10 9.47
N PRO A 108 21.17 -12.81 9.23
CA PRO A 108 21.47 -12.17 7.96
C PRO A 108 22.96 -12.30 7.69
N ARG A 109 23.32 -13.01 6.61
CA ARG A 109 24.72 -13.17 6.21
C ARG A 109 25.26 -11.84 5.69
N GLU A 110 26.55 -11.58 5.92
CA GLU A 110 27.26 -10.58 5.13
C GLU A 110 27.21 -11.01 3.67
N LYS A 111 26.55 -10.21 2.82
CA LYS A 111 26.40 -10.53 1.40
C LYS A 111 27.80 -10.57 0.77
N ARG A 112 28.15 -11.65 0.07
CA ARG A 112 29.05 -11.56 -1.09
C ARG A 112 28.23 -10.95 -2.21
N GLU A 113 28.69 -9.84 -2.78
CA GLU A 113 28.02 -9.08 -3.84
C GLU A 113 27.40 -9.99 -4.91
N ALA A 114 26.10 -10.25 -4.81
CA ALA A 114 25.29 -10.44 -5.99
C ALA A 114 24.98 -9.01 -6.46
N GLY A 115 25.84 -8.50 -7.33
CA GLY A 115 25.79 -7.14 -7.85
C GLY A 115 24.58 -6.96 -8.75
N GLY A 116 23.82 -5.89 -8.50
CA GLY A 116 22.85 -5.41 -9.47
C GLY A 116 23.54 -4.93 -10.74
N LYS A 117 22.76 -4.50 -11.73
CA LYS A 117 23.34 -3.95 -12.97
C LYS A 117 23.98 -2.60 -12.68
N THR A 118 24.97 -2.23 -13.48
CA THR A 118 25.47 -0.85 -13.51
C THR A 118 24.61 -0.03 -14.48
N VAL A 119 24.06 1.08 -14.00
CA VAL A 119 23.25 2.04 -14.76
C VAL A 119 24.04 3.34 -14.89
N GLU A 120 24.32 3.76 -16.12
CA GLU A 120 24.95 5.06 -16.39
C GLU A 120 23.87 6.12 -16.65
N ILE A 121 23.92 7.24 -15.92
CA ILE A 121 22.94 8.32 -16.03
C ILE A 121 23.64 9.60 -16.54
N PRO A 122 23.31 10.10 -17.75
CA PRO A 122 23.80 11.38 -18.22
C PRO A 122 23.12 12.52 -17.46
N VAL A 123 23.92 13.49 -16.99
CA VAL A 123 23.42 14.63 -16.20
C VAL A 123 24.00 15.94 -16.72
N VAL A 124 23.14 16.91 -16.95
CA VAL A 124 23.53 18.32 -17.09
C VAL A 124 23.51 18.92 -15.69
N TYR A 125 24.67 19.40 -15.22
CA TYR A 125 24.81 19.97 -13.88
C TYR A 125 24.51 21.48 -13.89
N ASP A 126 23.23 21.80 -14.07
CA ASP A 126 22.67 23.16 -14.08
C ASP A 126 21.63 23.35 -12.96
N GLY A 127 21.67 22.51 -11.93
CA GLY A 127 20.68 22.51 -10.86
C GLY A 127 20.69 23.80 -10.04
N ALA A 128 19.49 24.24 -9.65
CA ALA A 128 19.28 25.52 -8.97
C ALA A 128 20.02 25.66 -7.63
N ASP A 129 20.41 24.56 -6.99
CA ASP A 129 21.10 24.55 -5.70
C ASP A 129 22.59 24.16 -5.81
N LEU A 130 23.14 24.00 -7.02
CA LEU A 130 24.53 23.55 -7.19
C LEU A 130 25.54 24.47 -6.47
N ALA A 131 25.36 25.79 -6.60
CA ALA A 131 26.16 26.79 -5.92
C ALA A 131 26.02 26.72 -4.38
N GLU A 132 24.82 26.45 -3.89
CA GLU A 132 24.55 26.34 -2.46
C GLU A 132 25.14 25.06 -1.88
N VAL A 133 25.05 23.93 -2.59
CA VAL A 133 25.73 22.68 -2.24
C VAL A 133 27.25 22.87 -2.18
N ALA A 134 27.81 23.60 -3.13
CA ALA A 134 29.24 23.96 -3.12
C ALA A 134 29.60 24.74 -1.85
N ARG A 135 28.79 25.73 -1.47
CA ARG A 135 28.96 26.50 -0.23
C ARG A 135 28.85 25.62 1.03
N LEU A 136 27.87 24.74 1.11
CA LEU A 136 27.62 23.85 2.26
C LEU A 136 28.75 22.83 2.46
N THR A 137 29.33 22.33 1.37
CA THR A 137 30.41 21.34 1.39
C THR A 137 31.81 21.94 1.45
N GLY A 138 31.94 23.26 1.21
CA GLY A 138 33.23 23.94 1.07
C GLY A 138 33.97 23.61 -0.24
N LEU A 139 33.29 22.98 -1.21
CA LEU A 139 33.82 22.68 -2.54
C LEU A 139 33.53 23.83 -3.51
N SER A 140 34.17 23.82 -4.68
CA SER A 140 33.66 24.59 -5.83
C SER A 140 32.51 23.81 -6.48
N GLU A 141 31.69 24.46 -7.32
CA GLU A 141 30.65 23.78 -8.11
C GLU A 141 31.25 22.63 -8.93
N GLN A 142 32.37 22.86 -9.61
CA GLN A 142 33.08 21.79 -10.32
C GLN A 142 33.60 20.70 -9.38
N GLY A 143 33.99 21.05 -8.15
CA GLY A 143 34.35 20.10 -7.11
C GLY A 143 33.18 19.20 -6.70
N VAL A 144 31.97 19.75 -6.56
CA VAL A 144 30.75 18.99 -6.33
C VAL A 144 30.48 18.04 -7.50
N VAL A 145 30.54 18.54 -8.74
CA VAL A 145 30.33 17.73 -9.95
C VAL A 145 31.35 16.58 -10.03
N ASN A 146 32.64 16.86 -9.82
CA ASN A 146 33.69 15.83 -9.85
C ASN A 146 33.51 14.79 -8.75
N THR A 147 33.08 15.22 -7.56
CA THR A 147 32.83 14.31 -6.44
C THR A 147 31.59 13.43 -6.69
N HIS A 148 30.53 14.01 -7.25
CA HIS A 148 29.30 13.28 -7.55
C HIS A 148 29.48 12.27 -8.70
N THR A 149 30.17 12.67 -9.77
CA THR A 149 30.45 11.80 -10.94
C THR A 149 31.57 10.78 -10.70
N GLY A 150 32.53 11.09 -9.82
CA GLY A 150 33.64 10.20 -9.48
C GLY A 150 33.27 9.08 -8.49
N ALA A 151 32.08 9.14 -7.90
CA ALA A 151 31.60 8.15 -6.94
C ALA A 151 30.83 7.02 -7.63
N GLU A 152 30.98 5.83 -7.06
CA GLU A 152 30.14 4.68 -7.39
C GLU A 152 28.97 4.63 -6.42
N TRP A 153 27.79 5.00 -6.91
CA TRP A 153 26.59 5.04 -6.09
C TRP A 153 25.89 3.67 -6.10
N THR A 154 25.38 3.24 -4.96
CA THR A 154 24.55 2.04 -4.84
C THR A 154 23.15 2.45 -4.47
N ALA A 155 22.15 1.96 -5.20
CA ALA A 155 20.75 2.11 -4.83
C ALA A 155 20.47 1.30 -3.55
N ALA A 156 20.46 1.98 -2.40
CA ALA A 156 20.36 1.33 -1.10
C ALA A 156 18.93 0.80 -0.87
N PHE A 157 17.93 1.60 -1.22
CA PHE A 157 16.52 1.24 -1.18
C PHE A 157 15.72 2.15 -2.14
N GLY A 158 14.54 1.70 -2.53
CA GLY A 158 13.55 2.51 -3.22
C GLY A 158 12.46 2.94 -2.26
N GLY A 159 11.56 3.81 -2.72
CA GLY A 159 10.48 4.34 -1.88
C GLY A 159 10.13 5.76 -2.28
N PHE A 160 9.33 6.46 -1.48
CA PHE A 160 8.76 7.78 -1.78
C PHE A 160 7.78 7.84 -2.96
N ALA A 161 8.19 7.38 -4.14
CA ALA A 161 7.37 7.31 -5.35
C ALA A 161 7.88 6.20 -6.29
N PRO A 162 7.06 5.71 -7.24
CA PRO A 162 7.51 4.69 -8.18
C PRO A 162 8.77 5.08 -8.93
N GLY A 163 9.80 4.23 -8.85
CA GLY A 163 11.09 4.44 -9.52
C GLY A 163 12.03 5.43 -8.84
N PHE A 164 11.66 6.02 -7.68
CA PHE A 164 12.57 6.82 -6.88
C PHE A 164 13.49 5.91 -6.06
N ALA A 165 14.81 6.08 -6.22
CA ALA A 165 15.83 5.29 -5.55
C ALA A 165 16.77 6.19 -4.74
N TYR A 166 17.01 5.79 -3.48
CA TYR A 166 17.96 6.44 -2.58
C TYR A 166 19.35 5.87 -2.84
N LEU A 167 20.22 6.69 -3.41
CA LEU A 167 21.56 6.29 -3.80
C LEU A 167 22.55 6.67 -2.69
N SER A 168 23.37 5.71 -2.26
CA SER A 168 24.41 5.93 -1.26
C SER A 168 25.78 5.56 -1.80
N ALA A 169 26.80 6.29 -1.41
CA ALA A 169 28.19 6.02 -1.75
C ALA A 169 29.03 6.12 -0.46
N PRO A 170 29.30 5.01 0.24
CA PRO A 170 30.07 5.02 1.49
C PRO A 170 31.42 5.74 1.33
N GLY A 171 31.70 6.70 2.22
CA GLY A 171 32.94 7.49 2.18
C GLY A 171 32.92 8.70 1.22
N ASN A 172 31.81 8.94 0.51
CA ASN A 172 31.62 10.16 -0.27
C ASN A 172 31.45 11.38 0.67
N PRO A 173 32.16 12.51 0.44
CA PRO A 173 32.07 13.69 1.30
C PRO A 173 30.82 14.57 1.06
N LEU A 174 29.97 14.24 0.09
CA LEU A 174 28.71 14.95 -0.16
C LEU A 174 27.67 14.57 0.90
N ASP A 175 27.64 15.34 1.97
CA ASP A 175 26.61 15.30 3.02
C ASP A 175 26.04 16.71 3.20
N VAL A 176 24.81 16.93 2.72
CA VAL A 176 24.16 18.26 2.74
C VAL A 176 22.75 18.20 3.28
N PRO A 177 22.32 19.12 4.15
CA PRO A 177 20.96 19.12 4.66
C PRO A 177 19.95 19.36 3.53
N ARG A 178 18.72 18.89 3.77
CA ARG A 178 17.55 19.34 3.00
C ARG A 178 17.38 20.86 3.16
N ARG A 179 16.66 21.47 2.24
CA ARG A 179 16.19 22.86 2.37
C ARG A 179 15.24 22.96 3.56
N ASP A 180 15.35 24.07 4.29
CA ASP A 180 14.44 24.38 5.41
C ASP A 180 12.98 24.47 4.96
N THR A 181 12.76 25.02 3.76
CA THR A 181 11.44 25.07 3.11
C THR A 181 11.46 24.21 1.84
N PRO A 182 10.65 23.15 1.78
CA PRO A 182 10.57 22.31 0.58
C PRO A 182 9.94 23.07 -0.59
N ARG A 183 10.34 22.71 -1.81
CA ARG A 183 9.67 23.19 -3.02
C ARG A 183 8.30 22.55 -3.12
N THR A 184 7.33 23.33 -3.57
CA THR A 184 5.98 22.84 -3.91
C THR A 184 5.99 21.97 -5.16
N ALA A 185 7.01 22.11 -6.02
CA ALA A 185 7.22 21.23 -7.17
C ALA A 185 8.71 21.17 -7.54
N VAL A 186 9.21 19.96 -7.69
CA VAL A 186 10.49 19.58 -8.27
C VAL A 186 10.19 18.90 -9.61
N PRO A 187 10.79 19.33 -10.73
CA PRO A 187 10.57 18.70 -12.03
C PRO A 187 11.04 17.24 -12.08
N ALA A 188 10.37 16.41 -12.89
CA ALA A 188 10.87 15.08 -13.24
C ALA A 188 12.27 15.17 -13.87
N GLY A 189 13.11 14.16 -13.61
CA GLY A 189 14.50 14.12 -14.04
C GLY A 189 15.46 14.97 -13.21
N SER A 190 15.00 15.70 -12.19
CA SER A 190 15.88 16.47 -11.31
C SER A 190 16.80 15.55 -10.51
N VAL A 191 18.11 15.80 -10.57
CA VAL A 191 19.14 15.11 -9.79
C VAL A 191 19.43 15.92 -8.54
N ALA A 192 19.38 15.29 -7.36
CA ALA A 192 19.40 16.00 -6.10
C ALA A 192 20.18 15.29 -4.99
N LEU A 193 20.60 16.06 -3.98
CA LEU A 193 21.28 15.60 -2.78
C LEU A 193 20.51 15.95 -1.50
N ALA A 194 20.50 15.04 -0.52
CA ALA A 194 20.06 15.29 0.84
C ALA A 194 20.64 14.26 1.82
N GLY A 195 21.21 14.74 2.92
CA GLY A 195 22.10 13.97 3.77
C GLY A 195 23.22 13.34 2.93
N VAL A 196 23.50 12.07 3.24
CA VAL A 196 24.46 11.21 2.52
C VAL A 196 23.92 10.62 1.21
N PHE A 197 22.70 11.01 0.78
CA PHE A 197 22.03 10.41 -0.36
C PHE A 197 22.06 11.31 -1.60
N SER A 198 22.16 10.66 -2.76
CA SER A 198 21.77 11.21 -4.07
C SER A 198 20.49 10.53 -4.56
N ALA A 199 19.71 11.21 -5.40
CA ALA A 199 18.52 10.63 -6.01
C ALA A 199 18.16 11.37 -7.31
N ILE A 200 17.25 10.76 -8.06
CA ILE A 200 16.64 11.35 -9.26
C ILE A 200 15.13 11.33 -9.06
N TYR A 201 14.48 12.48 -9.22
CA TYR A 201 13.02 12.57 -9.15
C TYR A 201 12.39 11.94 -10.39
N PRO A 202 11.62 10.84 -10.29
CA PRO A 202 11.05 10.15 -11.45
C PRO A 202 9.88 10.91 -12.06
N GLN A 203 9.21 11.74 -11.26
CA GLN A 203 8.01 12.49 -11.62
C GLN A 203 8.02 13.85 -10.93
N ARG A 204 7.13 14.75 -11.36
CA ARG A 204 6.97 16.06 -10.73
C ARG A 204 6.36 15.91 -9.33
N SER A 205 7.12 16.23 -8.30
CA SER A 205 6.68 16.10 -6.91
C SER A 205 7.17 17.25 -6.04
N PRO A 206 6.51 17.57 -4.92
CA PRO A 206 7.10 18.43 -3.90
C PRO A 206 8.40 17.81 -3.34
N GLY A 207 9.33 18.63 -2.87
CA GLY A 207 10.61 18.12 -2.39
C GLY A 207 11.56 19.18 -1.83
N GLY A 208 12.25 18.83 -0.74
CA GLY A 208 13.24 19.69 -0.08
C GLY A 208 14.70 19.37 -0.42
N TRP A 209 14.97 18.48 -1.38
CA TRP A 209 16.36 18.12 -1.70
C TRP A 209 17.05 19.22 -2.50
N GLN A 210 18.38 19.29 -2.38
CA GLN A 210 19.20 20.26 -3.08
C GLN A 210 19.41 19.80 -4.52
N LEU A 211 18.89 20.54 -5.50
CA LEU A 211 18.93 20.18 -6.91
C LEU A 211 20.29 20.57 -7.51
N ILE A 212 21.04 19.58 -8.01
CA ILE A 212 22.40 19.77 -8.55
C ILE A 212 22.48 19.61 -10.08
N GLY A 213 21.44 19.06 -10.70
CA GLY A 213 21.37 18.90 -12.14
C GLY A 213 20.07 18.26 -12.61
N ARG A 214 20.05 17.84 -13.87
CA ARG A 214 18.91 17.16 -14.50
C ARG A 214 19.34 16.09 -15.50
N THR A 215 18.48 15.11 -15.71
CA THR A 215 18.60 14.04 -16.69
C THR A 215 17.29 13.87 -17.47
N ASP A 216 17.36 13.31 -18.68
CA ASP A 216 16.21 12.89 -19.49
C ASP A 216 15.97 11.38 -19.41
N ALA A 217 16.73 10.67 -18.55
CA ALA A 217 16.48 9.28 -18.25
C ALA A 217 15.03 9.11 -17.77
N VAL A 218 14.34 8.09 -18.29
CA VAL A 218 13.00 7.71 -17.83
C VAL A 218 13.16 6.67 -16.73
N LEU A 219 12.93 7.08 -15.48
CA LEU A 219 13.18 6.28 -14.27
C LEU A 219 12.10 5.22 -14.03
N TRP A 220 10.88 5.48 -14.49
CA TRP A 220 9.72 4.62 -14.30
C TRP A 220 8.95 4.46 -15.60
N ASP A 221 8.67 3.21 -15.98
CA ASP A 221 7.94 2.86 -17.20
C ASP A 221 7.32 1.47 -17.07
N THR A 222 5.99 1.41 -16.94
CA THR A 222 5.24 0.17 -16.71
C THR A 222 5.26 -0.79 -17.90
N HIS A 223 5.73 -0.37 -19.08
CA HIS A 223 5.80 -1.21 -20.27
C HIS A 223 7.13 -1.99 -20.37
N ARG A 224 8.09 -1.72 -19.48
CA ARG A 224 9.36 -2.47 -19.41
C ARG A 224 9.19 -3.76 -18.62
N ASP A 225 10.01 -4.76 -18.96
CA ASP A 225 10.19 -5.97 -18.15
C ASP A 225 10.55 -5.65 -16.68
N SER A 226 11.32 -4.57 -16.50
CA SER A 226 11.63 -3.97 -15.20
C SER A 226 11.14 -2.53 -15.18
N PRO A 227 10.03 -2.22 -14.46
CA PRO A 227 9.43 -0.89 -14.51
C PRO A 227 10.35 0.22 -14.02
N ALA A 228 11.12 -0.05 -12.96
CA ALA A 228 12.15 0.85 -12.49
C ALA A 228 13.44 0.69 -13.29
N LEU A 229 14.00 1.82 -13.74
CA LEU A 229 15.33 1.85 -14.37
C LEU A 229 16.42 1.43 -13.37
N ILE A 230 16.33 1.93 -12.14
CA ILE A 230 17.25 1.70 -11.03
C ILE A 230 16.50 0.92 -9.94
N ARG A 231 17.02 -0.23 -9.53
CA ARG A 231 16.43 -1.06 -8.47
C ARG A 231 17.33 -1.09 -7.23
N PRO A 232 16.79 -1.35 -6.03
CA PRO A 232 17.61 -1.64 -4.87
C PRO A 232 18.68 -2.70 -5.18
N GLY A 233 19.94 -2.38 -4.87
CA GLY A 233 21.11 -3.19 -5.18
C GLY A 233 21.81 -2.91 -6.51
N ASP A 234 21.24 -2.09 -7.40
CA ASP A 234 21.91 -1.62 -8.61
C ASP A 234 22.99 -0.59 -8.29
N THR A 235 24.03 -0.56 -9.14
CA THR A 235 25.08 0.46 -9.10
C THR A 235 24.74 1.57 -10.10
N VAL A 236 24.86 2.83 -9.69
CA VAL A 236 24.60 4.01 -10.52
C VAL A 236 25.88 4.80 -10.70
N ARG A 237 26.20 5.16 -11.94
CA ARG A 237 27.31 6.05 -12.29
C ARG A 237 26.76 7.26 -13.02
N PHE A 238 26.98 8.44 -12.46
CA PHE A 238 26.58 9.69 -13.10
C PHE A 238 27.67 10.17 -14.05
N ARG A 239 27.28 10.55 -15.27
CA ARG A 239 28.19 11.11 -16.27
C ARG A 239 27.79 12.54 -16.58
N ALA A 240 28.68 13.51 -16.32
CA ALA A 240 28.45 14.89 -16.71
C ALA A 240 28.42 15.02 -18.24
N VAL A 241 27.37 15.64 -18.77
CA VAL A 241 27.21 15.99 -20.19
C VAL A 241 26.91 17.48 -20.32
N ARG A 242 27.16 18.06 -21.50
CA ARG A 242 26.88 19.48 -21.75
C ARG A 242 25.41 19.73 -22.06
N ASP A 243 24.82 18.84 -22.85
CA ASP A 243 23.41 18.87 -23.26
C ASP A 243 22.85 17.45 -23.27
N LEU A 244 21.52 17.36 -23.10
CA LEU A 244 20.74 16.14 -23.27
C LEU A 244 20.08 16.18 -24.65
N VAL A 245 20.16 15.07 -25.39
CA VAL A 245 19.52 14.94 -26.70
C VAL A 245 18.50 13.82 -26.60
N THR A 246 17.23 14.19 -26.61
CA THR A 246 16.14 13.23 -26.65
C THR A 246 15.89 12.83 -28.10
N VAL A 247 16.09 11.54 -28.40
CA VAL A 247 15.64 10.96 -29.67
C VAL A 247 14.22 10.49 -29.44
N THR A 248 13.24 11.28 -29.89
CA THR A 248 11.83 10.86 -29.91
C THR A 248 11.62 9.92 -31.08
N ASP A 249 11.25 8.68 -30.79
CA ASP A 249 10.62 7.81 -31.79
C ASP A 249 9.15 8.22 -31.86
N ASP A 250 8.67 8.60 -33.05
CA ASP A 250 7.31 9.14 -33.32
C ASP A 250 6.16 8.13 -33.07
N THR A 251 6.40 7.06 -32.31
CA THR A 251 5.46 5.96 -32.07
C THR A 251 5.05 5.77 -30.60
N ALA A 252 5.40 6.68 -29.69
CA ALA A 252 4.99 6.59 -28.29
C ALA A 252 3.73 7.46 -28.00
N PRO A 253 2.66 6.92 -27.39
CA PRO A 253 1.50 7.72 -27.01
C PRO A 253 1.87 8.74 -25.92
N GLU A 254 1.42 9.99 -26.09
CA GLU A 254 1.61 11.05 -25.09
C GLU A 254 0.87 10.69 -23.78
N LEU A 255 1.63 10.53 -22.69
CA LEU A 255 1.09 10.44 -21.33
C LEU A 255 0.40 11.77 -20.98
N ARG A 256 -0.93 11.77 -20.97
CA ARG A 256 -1.73 12.92 -20.53
C ARG A 256 -1.80 12.98 -19.00
N GLY A 257 -1.34 14.10 -18.44
CA GLY A 257 -1.70 14.61 -17.12
C GLY A 257 -0.96 13.97 -15.93
N ASP A 258 0.13 14.59 -15.49
CA ASP A 258 0.87 14.19 -14.29
C ASP A 258 0.02 14.30 -13.01
N PRO A 259 -0.19 13.21 -12.26
CA PRO A 259 -0.72 13.29 -10.90
C PRO A 259 0.30 14.00 -9.98
N GLN A 260 -0.13 15.07 -9.31
CA GLN A 260 0.71 15.77 -8.34
C GLN A 260 0.73 15.01 -7.01
N LEU A 261 1.87 14.43 -6.65
CA LEU A 261 2.08 13.81 -5.32
C LEU A 261 1.79 14.83 -4.20
N PRO A 262 1.04 14.48 -3.14
CA PRO A 262 0.79 15.39 -2.03
C PRO A 262 2.10 15.85 -1.39
N GLY A 263 2.24 17.16 -1.26
CA GLY A 263 3.41 17.76 -0.62
C GLY A 263 3.41 17.56 0.86
N ASP A 264 4.62 17.52 1.40
CA ASP A 264 4.90 17.51 2.84
C ASP A 264 4.67 18.90 3.47
N SER A 265 3.57 19.56 3.06
CA SER A 265 3.27 20.94 3.41
C SER A 265 2.38 20.98 4.64
N ALA A 266 3.00 21.30 5.78
CA ALA A 266 2.29 21.89 6.91
C ALA A 266 1.50 23.13 6.42
N PRO A 267 0.28 23.39 6.95
CA PRO A 267 -0.47 24.58 6.58
C PRO A 267 0.35 25.83 6.94
N ALA A 268 0.46 26.74 5.98
CA ALA A 268 1.07 28.03 6.19
C ALA A 268 0.30 28.79 7.29
N ILE A 269 1.00 29.17 8.36
CA ILE A 269 0.46 30.05 9.40
C ILE A 269 0.30 31.43 8.76
N GLN A 270 -0.95 31.86 8.56
CA GLN A 270 -1.26 33.26 8.27
C GLN A 270 -1.07 34.07 9.55
N SER A 271 0.02 34.81 9.62
CA SER A 271 0.15 35.94 10.52
C SER A 271 -0.69 37.10 9.99
N GLY A 272 -1.79 37.41 10.66
CA GLY A 272 -2.53 38.65 10.46
C GLY A 272 -1.83 39.83 11.13
N ASP A 273 -1.85 40.99 10.47
CA ASP A 273 -2.40 42.23 11.04
C ASP A 273 -2.39 43.39 10.03
N GLY A 274 -3.52 44.10 9.95
CA GLY A 274 -3.55 45.54 9.69
C GLY A 274 -4.23 46.05 8.40
N PRO A 275 -4.99 47.16 8.44
CA PRO A 275 -6.30 47.25 7.80
C PRO A 275 -6.38 48.24 6.62
N GLY A 276 -7.42 48.13 5.79
CA GLY A 276 -8.05 49.30 5.20
C GLY A 276 -8.53 49.22 3.75
N GLN A 277 -9.83 49.49 3.61
CA GLN A 277 -10.48 50.28 2.56
C GLN A 277 -11.07 49.57 1.32
N ASN A 278 -12.39 49.39 1.44
CA ASN A 278 -13.41 49.55 0.41
C ASN A 278 -13.01 50.44 -0.78
N THR A 279 -13.26 49.96 -2.00
CA THR A 279 -13.99 50.73 -3.02
C THR A 279 -14.76 49.78 -3.94
N ALA A 280 -15.94 50.25 -4.36
CA ALA A 280 -16.98 49.49 -5.02
C ALA A 280 -16.99 49.67 -6.54
N GLY A 281 -17.26 48.58 -7.25
CA GLY A 281 -18.06 48.46 -8.50
C GLY A 281 -17.43 48.89 -9.83
N PRO A 282 -18.14 48.67 -10.97
CA PRO A 282 -19.28 47.78 -11.22
C PRO A 282 -19.05 46.81 -12.41
N GLY A 283 -20.01 45.89 -12.61
CA GLY A 283 -19.95 44.82 -13.61
C GLY A 283 -20.12 45.23 -15.07
N CYS A 284 -19.96 44.25 -15.95
CA CYS A 284 -20.55 44.25 -17.27
C CYS A 284 -20.81 42.81 -17.72
N ASP A 285 -22.09 42.53 -17.92
CA ASP A 285 -22.63 41.34 -18.53
C ASP A 285 -22.42 41.46 -20.04
N THR A 286 -21.97 40.40 -20.72
CA THR A 286 -22.42 40.13 -22.10
C THR A 286 -22.31 38.65 -22.42
N SER A 287 -23.48 38.07 -22.66
CA SER A 287 -23.73 36.85 -23.43
C SER A 287 -23.16 36.96 -24.84
N GLY A 288 -22.59 35.87 -25.36
CA GLY A 288 -22.25 35.75 -26.78
C GLY A 288 -21.63 34.39 -27.10
N ARG A 289 -22.46 33.47 -27.59
CA ARG A 289 -22.06 32.21 -28.21
C ARG A 289 -21.15 32.50 -29.41
N GLU A 290 -20.11 31.71 -29.63
CA GLU A 290 -19.67 31.33 -30.97
C GLU A 290 -18.75 30.08 -30.98
N HIS A 291 -19.28 29.06 -31.64
CA HIS A 291 -18.64 27.97 -32.40
C HIS A 291 -17.55 27.10 -31.75
N ALA A 292 -18.02 25.95 -31.25
CA ALA A 292 -17.25 24.71 -31.17
C ALA A 292 -17.25 24.06 -32.57
N ASP A 293 -16.06 23.93 -33.16
CA ASP A 293 -15.78 22.99 -34.25
C ASP A 293 -14.37 22.44 -34.03
N GLY A 294 -14.27 21.11 -34.04
CA GLY A 294 -13.03 20.39 -34.37
C GLY A 294 -12.05 20.06 -33.24
N LEU A 295 -12.47 19.27 -32.24
CA LEU A 295 -11.55 18.42 -31.49
C LEU A 295 -12.16 17.03 -31.35
N GLU A 296 -11.73 16.12 -32.23
CA GLU A 296 -12.01 14.68 -32.17
C GLU A 296 -11.53 14.11 -30.80
N PRO A 297 -12.34 13.29 -30.12
CA PRO A 297 -11.91 12.61 -28.90
C PRO A 297 -10.87 11.53 -29.23
N ILE A 298 -9.71 11.59 -28.58
CA ILE A 298 -8.64 10.61 -28.72
C ILE A 298 -9.09 9.29 -28.07
N SER A 299 -9.26 8.28 -28.91
CA SER A 299 -9.60 6.89 -28.59
C SER A 299 -8.60 6.25 -27.63
N ALA A 300 -9.11 5.50 -26.66
CA ALA A 300 -8.35 4.49 -25.93
C ALA A 300 -7.83 3.42 -26.91
N ALA A 301 -6.54 3.50 -27.23
CA ALA A 301 -5.72 2.46 -27.85
C ALA A 301 -4.29 2.78 -27.37
N ASP A 302 -3.57 1.87 -26.70
CA ASP A 302 -3.08 0.65 -27.31
C ASP A 302 -3.18 -0.58 -26.40
N GLY A 303 -3.80 -1.61 -26.97
CA GLY A 303 -3.96 -2.93 -26.37
C GLY A 303 -5.10 -3.69 -27.03
N SER A 304 -5.10 -3.76 -28.37
CA SER A 304 -5.93 -4.63 -29.23
C SER A 304 -7.12 -5.30 -28.52
N LEU A 305 -8.19 -4.54 -28.33
CA LEU A 305 -9.51 -5.11 -28.06
C LEU A 305 -9.89 -5.93 -29.29
N ALA A 306 -9.75 -7.26 -29.19
CA ALA A 306 -10.28 -8.15 -30.18
C ALA A 306 -11.79 -7.88 -30.29
N ASP A 307 -12.27 -7.77 -31.52
CA ASP A 307 -13.68 -7.63 -31.89
C ASP A 307 -14.48 -8.85 -31.38
N HIS A 308 -14.84 -8.80 -30.10
CA HIS A 308 -15.93 -9.57 -29.54
C HIS A 308 -17.15 -8.66 -29.71
N GLY A 309 -18.11 -9.04 -30.57
CA GLY A 309 -19.41 -8.37 -30.66
C GLY A 309 -20.20 -8.49 -29.34
N GLY A 310 -19.68 -7.87 -28.29
CA GLY A 310 -19.51 -8.51 -26.99
C GLY A 310 -20.14 -7.74 -25.84
N HIS A 311 -20.42 -8.48 -24.78
CA HIS A 311 -21.04 -7.97 -23.56
C HIS A 311 -20.18 -6.87 -22.93
N ALA A 312 -20.77 -5.72 -22.64
CA ALA A 312 -20.08 -4.58 -22.05
C ALA A 312 -21.03 -3.72 -21.18
N LEU A 313 -20.44 -2.88 -20.34
CA LEU A 313 -21.11 -1.79 -19.63
C LEU A 313 -20.58 -0.47 -20.17
N VAL A 314 -21.45 0.36 -20.71
CA VAL A 314 -21.10 1.69 -21.22
C VAL A 314 -21.34 2.71 -20.12
N VAL A 315 -20.35 3.54 -19.81
CA VAL A 315 -20.43 4.59 -18.80
C VAL A 315 -21.10 5.81 -19.40
N GLU A 316 -22.30 6.15 -18.93
CA GLU A 316 -22.99 7.37 -19.35
C GLU A 316 -22.58 8.56 -18.48
N ASP A 317 -22.45 8.32 -17.16
CA ASP A 317 -22.00 9.29 -16.17
C ASP A 317 -21.18 8.54 -15.11
N PRO A 318 -19.90 8.86 -14.90
CA PRO A 318 -19.08 8.17 -13.91
C PRO A 318 -19.40 8.56 -12.45
N GLY A 319 -20.31 9.52 -12.23
CA GLY A 319 -20.53 10.15 -10.94
C GLY A 319 -19.33 11.01 -10.52
N MET A 320 -19.16 11.22 -9.21
CA MET A 320 -18.03 12.03 -8.69
C MET A 320 -16.68 11.40 -9.02
N GLN A 321 -16.57 10.08 -8.81
CA GLN A 321 -15.40 9.28 -9.19
C GLN A 321 -15.79 7.80 -9.14
N THR A 322 -15.53 7.08 -10.23
CA THR A 322 -15.62 5.62 -10.28
C THR A 322 -14.29 5.04 -10.74
N LEU A 323 -13.78 4.07 -9.99
CA LEU A 323 -12.49 3.41 -10.24
C LEU A 323 -12.68 1.91 -10.46
N VAL A 324 -11.83 1.32 -11.30
CA VAL A 324 -11.69 -0.14 -11.35
C VAL A 324 -10.77 -0.59 -10.23
N GLN A 325 -11.24 -1.53 -9.40
CA GLN A 325 -10.52 -1.99 -8.23
C GLN A 325 -10.59 -3.51 -8.10
N ASP A 326 -9.44 -4.18 -8.07
CA ASP A 326 -9.31 -5.53 -7.54
C ASP A 326 -8.78 -5.46 -6.09
N LEU A 327 -8.12 -6.52 -5.60
CA LEU A 327 -7.55 -6.54 -4.24
C LEU A 327 -6.12 -5.95 -4.15
N GLY A 328 -5.61 -5.37 -5.24
CA GLY A 328 -4.36 -4.64 -5.28
C GLY A 328 -3.15 -5.42 -5.84
N ARG A 329 -2.00 -4.76 -5.83
CA ARG A 329 -0.67 -5.18 -6.33
C ARG A 329 0.36 -5.32 -5.20
N PRO A 330 0.30 -6.40 -4.40
CA PRO A 330 1.26 -6.59 -3.32
C PRO A 330 2.70 -6.79 -3.83
N ALA A 331 3.69 -6.66 -2.95
CA ALA A 331 5.10 -7.00 -3.17
C ALA A 331 5.88 -6.09 -4.15
N LEU A 332 5.42 -4.86 -4.36
CA LEU A 332 6.12 -3.86 -5.17
C LEU A 332 6.54 -2.62 -4.36
N GLY A 333 6.42 -2.68 -3.02
CA GLY A 333 6.74 -1.56 -2.13
C GLY A 333 8.19 -1.07 -2.26
N ASP A 334 9.16 -1.99 -2.44
CA ASP A 334 10.56 -1.66 -2.69
C ASP A 334 10.80 -0.79 -3.94
N LEU A 335 9.85 -0.77 -4.87
CA LEU A 335 9.90 0.06 -6.07
C LEU A 335 9.13 1.38 -5.90
N GLY A 336 8.57 1.64 -4.72
CA GLY A 336 7.72 2.80 -4.44
C GLY A 336 6.26 2.63 -4.88
N VAL A 337 5.83 1.40 -5.21
CA VAL A 337 4.44 1.12 -5.63
C VAL A 337 3.64 0.56 -4.45
N VAL A 338 2.58 1.26 -4.06
CA VAL A 338 1.64 0.77 -3.04
C VAL A 338 0.71 -0.28 -3.63
N ALA A 339 0.22 -1.19 -2.78
CA ALA A 339 -0.70 -2.23 -3.21
C ALA A 339 -2.04 -1.70 -3.74
N SER A 340 -2.54 -0.56 -3.25
CA SER A 340 -3.85 -0.02 -3.65
C SER A 340 -4.97 -1.09 -3.51
N GLY A 341 -5.92 -1.13 -4.45
CA GLY A 341 -7.09 -1.99 -4.45
C GLY A 341 -8.32 -1.34 -3.82
N ALA A 342 -9.41 -2.12 -3.73
CA ALA A 342 -10.65 -1.68 -3.11
C ALA A 342 -10.39 -1.16 -1.68
N ALA A 343 -10.85 0.06 -1.36
CA ALA A 343 -10.59 0.66 -0.05
C ALA A 343 -11.37 -0.07 1.07
N ASP A 344 -12.59 -0.49 0.76
CA ASP A 344 -13.41 -1.43 1.53
C ASP A 344 -13.40 -2.79 0.81
N ARG A 345 -12.35 -3.56 1.13
CA ARG A 345 -12.11 -4.90 0.57
C ARG A 345 -13.24 -5.88 0.91
N ALA A 346 -13.88 -5.73 2.07
CA ALA A 346 -14.93 -6.64 2.52
C ALA A 346 -16.16 -6.56 1.60
N SER A 347 -16.58 -5.34 1.26
CA SER A 347 -17.70 -5.07 0.36
C SER A 347 -17.38 -5.44 -1.09
N ALA A 348 -16.17 -5.17 -1.58
CA ALA A 348 -15.73 -5.59 -2.91
C ALA A 348 -15.73 -7.11 -3.07
N MET A 349 -15.16 -7.83 -2.09
CA MET A 349 -15.19 -9.30 -2.07
C MET A 349 -16.63 -9.83 -2.01
N GLN A 350 -17.52 -9.17 -1.27
CA GLN A 350 -18.94 -9.52 -1.21
C GLN A 350 -19.63 -9.36 -2.56
N ALA A 351 -19.44 -8.24 -3.26
CA ALA A 351 -20.04 -8.01 -4.57
C ALA A 351 -19.67 -9.14 -5.56
N ASN A 352 -18.39 -9.50 -5.60
CA ASN A 352 -17.91 -10.61 -6.43
C ASN A 352 -18.52 -11.96 -6.06
N ARG A 353 -18.58 -12.30 -4.76
CA ARG A 353 -19.19 -13.57 -4.32
C ARG A 353 -20.66 -13.68 -4.76
N ILE A 354 -21.41 -12.58 -4.64
CA ILE A 354 -22.84 -12.55 -4.99
C ILE A 354 -23.07 -12.87 -6.48
N VAL A 355 -22.21 -12.37 -7.37
CA VAL A 355 -22.33 -12.65 -8.83
C VAL A 355 -21.61 -13.92 -9.29
N GLY A 356 -21.02 -14.69 -8.36
CA GLY A 356 -20.31 -15.94 -8.64
C GLY A 356 -18.85 -15.77 -9.08
N ASN A 357 -18.28 -14.58 -8.99
CA ASN A 357 -16.88 -14.29 -9.34
C ASN A 357 -15.91 -14.82 -8.28
N ALA A 358 -14.61 -14.83 -8.59
CA ALA A 358 -13.60 -14.95 -7.54
C ALA A 358 -13.62 -13.68 -6.68
N SER A 359 -13.44 -13.79 -5.36
CA SER A 359 -13.48 -12.62 -4.48
C SER A 359 -12.43 -11.56 -4.80
N SER A 360 -11.40 -11.92 -5.58
CA SER A 360 -10.33 -11.04 -6.03
C SER A 360 -10.57 -10.35 -7.37
N ASP A 361 -11.65 -10.66 -8.08
CA ASP A 361 -11.89 -10.09 -9.40
C ASP A 361 -12.15 -8.58 -9.32
N ALA A 362 -11.89 -7.86 -10.41
CA ALA A 362 -12.06 -6.42 -10.44
C ALA A 362 -13.54 -6.02 -10.38
N VAL A 363 -13.85 -5.02 -9.56
CA VAL A 363 -15.16 -4.40 -9.41
C VAL A 363 -15.06 -2.90 -9.69
N LEU A 364 -16.20 -2.24 -9.84
CA LEU A 364 -16.26 -0.78 -9.83
C LEU A 364 -16.42 -0.29 -8.39
N GLU A 365 -15.51 0.56 -7.92
CA GLU A 365 -15.64 1.32 -6.69
C GLU A 365 -16.20 2.71 -7.01
N VAL A 366 -17.40 3.01 -6.53
CA VAL A 366 -18.16 4.23 -6.80
C VAL A 366 -18.14 5.12 -5.56
N THR A 367 -17.51 6.29 -5.66
CA THR A 367 -17.45 7.27 -4.59
C THR A 367 -18.62 8.27 -4.72
N MET A 368 -19.39 8.46 -3.64
CA MET A 368 -20.54 9.38 -3.57
C MET A 368 -21.72 9.07 -4.52
N GLY A 369 -21.76 7.88 -5.13
CA GLY A 369 -22.83 7.47 -6.03
C GLY A 369 -22.83 8.21 -7.37
N GLY A 370 -24.00 8.37 -8.00
CA GLY A 370 -24.16 9.11 -9.25
C GLY A 370 -23.78 8.36 -10.53
N LEU A 371 -23.15 7.18 -10.42
CA LEU A 371 -22.81 6.34 -11.57
C LEU A 371 -24.05 5.98 -12.40
N ARG A 372 -23.95 6.14 -13.72
CA ARG A 372 -24.94 5.69 -14.71
C ARG A 372 -24.27 4.81 -15.77
N LEU A 373 -24.82 3.63 -15.98
CA LEU A 373 -24.33 2.66 -16.94
C LEU A 373 -25.44 2.20 -17.89
N THR A 374 -25.12 2.00 -19.17
CA THR A 374 -25.99 1.32 -20.14
C THR A 374 -25.42 -0.07 -20.45
N ALA A 375 -26.26 -1.10 -20.39
CA ALA A 375 -25.86 -2.45 -20.75
C ALA A 375 -25.78 -2.66 -22.27
N ARG A 376 -24.68 -3.30 -22.70
CA ARG A 376 -24.56 -3.97 -24.00
C ARG A 376 -24.51 -5.47 -23.74
N GLY A 377 -25.51 -6.22 -24.20
CA GLY A 377 -25.76 -7.59 -23.80
C GLY A 377 -26.43 -7.72 -22.42
N HIS A 378 -26.86 -8.92 -22.06
CA HIS A 378 -27.47 -9.21 -20.77
C HIS A 378 -26.40 -9.50 -19.71
N HIS A 379 -26.59 -8.96 -18.50
CA HIS A 379 -25.64 -9.06 -17.39
C HIS A 379 -26.33 -9.43 -16.07
N VAL A 380 -25.58 -10.06 -15.18
CA VAL A 380 -25.94 -10.22 -13.76
C VAL A 380 -24.98 -9.39 -12.94
N LEU A 381 -25.50 -8.51 -12.09
CA LEU A 381 -24.72 -7.59 -11.26
C LEU A 381 -25.07 -7.73 -9.78
N ALA A 382 -24.21 -7.18 -8.92
CA ALA A 382 -24.47 -6.99 -7.50
C ALA A 382 -23.88 -5.68 -7.01
N LEU A 383 -24.62 -4.98 -6.15
CA LEU A 383 -24.26 -3.71 -5.54
C LEU A 383 -24.10 -3.88 -4.02
N THR A 384 -22.97 -3.46 -3.46
CA THR A 384 -22.63 -3.58 -2.03
C THR A 384 -21.92 -2.31 -1.51
N GLY A 385 -21.42 -2.32 -0.26
CA GLY A 385 -20.67 -1.20 0.32
C GLY A 385 -21.55 -0.18 1.04
N ALA A 386 -21.36 1.10 0.75
CA ALA A 386 -22.21 2.18 1.22
C ALA A 386 -23.65 1.96 0.71
N PRO A 387 -24.67 1.90 1.60
CA PRO A 387 -26.06 1.72 1.19
C PRO A 387 -26.52 2.83 0.25
N VAL A 388 -26.94 2.44 -0.94
CA VAL A 388 -27.30 3.38 -2.01
C VAL A 388 -28.54 2.89 -2.75
N GLY A 389 -29.45 3.82 -3.03
CA GLY A 389 -30.59 3.56 -3.90
C GLY A 389 -30.13 3.39 -5.34
N ALA A 390 -30.69 2.43 -6.07
CA ALA A 390 -30.37 2.23 -7.47
C ALA A 390 -31.62 1.91 -8.27
N ARG A 391 -31.72 2.48 -9.47
CA ARG A 391 -32.85 2.33 -10.39
C ARG A 391 -32.38 1.77 -11.72
N ILE A 392 -33.18 0.87 -12.29
CA ILE A 392 -32.99 0.34 -13.63
C ILE A 392 -34.13 0.82 -14.51
N THR A 393 -33.80 1.44 -15.64
CA THR A 393 -34.76 1.93 -16.63
C THR A 393 -34.54 1.26 -17.98
N GLY A 394 -35.63 0.87 -18.65
CA GLY A 394 -35.60 0.24 -19.97
C GLY A 394 -36.96 0.30 -20.64
N GLY A 395 -37.00 0.88 -21.84
CA GLY A 395 -38.27 1.14 -22.54
C GLY A 395 -39.21 2.00 -21.67
N GLU A 396 -40.42 1.49 -21.40
CA GLU A 396 -41.42 2.13 -20.53
C GLU A 396 -41.39 1.61 -19.08
N THR A 397 -40.39 0.80 -18.70
CA THR A 397 -40.31 0.17 -17.38
C THR A 397 -39.22 0.79 -16.51
N GLU A 398 -39.52 0.92 -15.22
CA GLU A 398 -38.58 1.32 -14.18
C GLU A 398 -38.70 0.37 -12.98
N ARG A 399 -37.56 -0.08 -12.45
CA ARG A 399 -37.51 -0.93 -11.24
C ARG A 399 -36.34 -0.57 -10.35
N ALA A 400 -36.48 -0.84 -9.06
CA ALA A 400 -35.35 -0.72 -8.13
C ALA A 400 -34.36 -1.88 -8.32
N ALA A 401 -33.06 -1.57 -8.34
CA ALA A 401 -32.02 -2.59 -8.21
C ALA A 401 -31.85 -2.93 -6.72
N PRO A 402 -31.89 -4.22 -6.33
CA PRO A 402 -31.74 -4.61 -4.95
C PRO A 402 -30.29 -4.50 -4.47
N PHE A 403 -30.11 -4.12 -3.21
CA PHE A 403 -28.80 -4.02 -2.57
C PHE A 403 -28.37 -5.36 -1.96
N CYS A 404 -27.07 -5.68 -1.98
CA CYS A 404 -26.47 -6.94 -1.52
C CYS A 404 -27.19 -8.21 -2.06
N THR A 405 -27.73 -8.13 -3.27
CA THR A 405 -28.56 -9.14 -3.91
C THR A 405 -28.22 -9.18 -5.39
N PRO A 406 -28.11 -10.36 -6.03
CA PRO A 406 -27.86 -10.39 -7.47
C PRO A 406 -29.09 -9.89 -8.24
N PHE A 407 -28.86 -9.14 -9.31
CA PHE A 407 -29.93 -8.67 -10.19
C PHE A 407 -29.51 -8.67 -11.66
N ALA A 408 -30.50 -8.79 -12.55
CA ALA A 408 -30.29 -8.72 -13.99
C ALA A 408 -30.34 -7.28 -14.48
N LEU A 409 -29.43 -6.94 -15.40
CA LEU A 409 -29.48 -5.76 -16.26
C LEU A 409 -29.47 -6.25 -17.70
N TYR A 410 -30.59 -6.07 -18.40
CA TYR A 410 -30.75 -6.57 -19.76
C TYR A 410 -30.15 -5.60 -20.79
N ASP A 411 -29.89 -6.12 -22.00
CA ASP A 411 -29.37 -5.31 -23.10
C ASP A 411 -30.19 -4.04 -23.33
N GLY A 412 -29.52 -2.91 -23.43
CA GLY A 412 -30.12 -1.58 -23.59
C GLY A 412 -30.71 -0.95 -22.32
N GLU A 413 -30.80 -1.67 -21.19
CA GLU A 413 -31.24 -1.08 -19.93
C GLU A 413 -30.14 -0.22 -19.30
N GLN A 414 -30.57 0.81 -18.57
CA GLN A 414 -29.70 1.72 -17.83
C GLN A 414 -29.80 1.48 -16.34
N LEU A 415 -28.67 1.41 -15.65
CA LEU A 415 -28.56 1.42 -14.19
C LEU A 415 -28.11 2.80 -13.74
N ALA A 416 -28.84 3.42 -12.81
CA ALA A 416 -28.48 4.71 -12.20
C ALA A 416 -28.42 4.58 -10.67
N LEU A 417 -27.30 5.01 -10.08
CA LEU A 417 -27.09 5.03 -8.64
C LEU A 417 -27.42 6.42 -8.09
N ASP A 418 -28.21 6.46 -7.01
CA ASP A 418 -28.44 7.68 -6.24
C ASP A 418 -27.21 8.01 -5.37
N THR A 419 -27.32 9.02 -4.50
CA THR A 419 -26.31 9.27 -3.46
C THR A 419 -26.49 8.29 -2.30
N PRO A 420 -25.41 7.72 -1.73
CA PRO A 420 -25.51 6.83 -0.58
C PRO A 420 -26.15 7.50 0.63
N SER A 421 -26.97 6.76 1.39
CA SER A 421 -27.63 7.26 2.60
C SER A 421 -26.71 7.28 3.83
N ALA A 422 -25.65 6.46 3.80
CA ALA A 422 -24.58 6.41 4.78
C ALA A 422 -23.32 5.87 4.10
N GLY A 423 -22.15 6.26 4.58
CA GLY A 423 -20.88 5.87 3.96
C GLY A 423 -20.54 6.61 2.68
N LEU A 424 -19.41 6.23 2.09
CA LEU A 424 -18.78 6.97 1.00
C LEU A 424 -18.64 6.14 -0.28
N ARG A 425 -18.43 4.82 -0.18
CA ARG A 425 -18.00 3.96 -1.29
C ARG A 425 -18.92 2.76 -1.48
N SER A 426 -19.57 2.67 -2.63
CA SER A 426 -20.34 1.49 -3.05
C SER A 426 -19.55 0.67 -4.07
N TYR A 427 -19.81 -0.64 -4.17
CA TYR A 427 -19.10 -1.54 -5.09
C TYR A 427 -20.08 -2.25 -6.01
N LEU A 428 -19.81 -2.21 -7.32
CA LEU A 428 -20.59 -2.90 -8.33
C LEU A 428 -19.75 -3.98 -9.00
N ALA A 429 -20.18 -5.23 -8.87
CA ALA A 429 -19.59 -6.37 -9.58
C ALA A 429 -20.52 -6.82 -10.72
N VAL A 430 -19.93 -7.38 -11.77
CA VAL A 430 -20.63 -8.02 -12.89
C VAL A 430 -20.15 -9.46 -13.04
N SER A 431 -21.07 -10.40 -13.23
CA SER A 431 -20.74 -11.81 -13.39
C SER A 431 -19.82 -12.03 -14.59
N GLY A 432 -18.76 -12.82 -14.40
CA GLY A 432 -17.67 -12.98 -15.38
C GLY A 432 -16.50 -12.03 -15.13
N GLY A 433 -16.75 -10.86 -14.55
CA GLY A 433 -15.74 -9.86 -14.24
C GLY A 433 -15.44 -8.92 -15.40
N LEU A 434 -14.74 -7.82 -15.09
CA LEU A 434 -14.34 -6.80 -16.06
C LEU A 434 -13.10 -7.25 -16.84
N ASP A 435 -13.14 -7.14 -18.16
CA ASP A 435 -11.98 -7.39 -19.03
C ASP A 435 -11.11 -6.14 -19.14
N THR A 436 -10.39 -5.83 -18.07
CA THR A 436 -9.40 -4.75 -18.05
C THR A 436 -7.98 -5.31 -18.04
N THR A 437 -7.05 -4.63 -18.70
CA THR A 437 -5.65 -5.05 -18.73
C THR A 437 -5.00 -4.83 -17.35
N PRO A 438 -4.39 -5.85 -16.73
CA PRO A 438 -3.67 -5.66 -15.48
C PRO A 438 -2.37 -4.89 -15.71
N VAL A 439 -2.10 -3.90 -14.85
CA VAL A 439 -0.85 -3.16 -14.78
C VAL A 439 -0.10 -3.60 -13.53
N LEU A 440 1.10 -4.13 -13.72
CA LEU A 440 1.92 -4.72 -12.66
C LEU A 440 1.16 -5.81 -11.87
N GLY A 441 0.42 -6.66 -12.60
CA GLY A 441 -0.30 -7.80 -12.03
C GLY A 441 -1.65 -7.47 -11.36
N SER A 442 -2.11 -6.21 -11.41
CA SER A 442 -3.38 -5.78 -10.81
C SER A 442 -4.13 -4.79 -11.70
N ARG A 443 -5.46 -4.80 -11.60
CA ARG A 443 -6.40 -3.90 -12.28
C ARG A 443 -6.78 -2.68 -11.44
N ALA A 444 -6.25 -2.54 -10.22
CA ALA A 444 -6.59 -1.45 -9.31
C ALA A 444 -6.08 -0.09 -9.81
N THR A 445 -6.86 0.97 -9.66
CA THR A 445 -6.34 2.33 -9.82
C THR A 445 -5.65 2.81 -8.54
N ASP A 446 -4.36 3.11 -8.61
CA ASP A 446 -3.64 3.88 -7.58
C ASP A 446 -3.68 5.36 -7.94
N VAL A 447 -4.50 6.13 -7.23
CA VAL A 447 -4.67 7.57 -7.51
C VAL A 447 -3.47 8.41 -7.12
N MET A 448 -2.62 7.93 -6.20
CA MET A 448 -1.46 8.67 -5.73
C MET A 448 -0.35 8.66 -6.77
N SER A 449 -0.09 7.50 -7.37
CA SER A 449 0.99 7.33 -8.32
C SER A 449 0.57 7.29 -9.80
N GLY A 450 -0.74 7.24 -10.06
CA GLY A 450 -1.28 7.11 -11.42
C GLY A 450 -1.05 5.73 -12.04
N ILE A 451 -0.81 4.69 -11.24
CA ILE A 451 -0.62 3.32 -11.73
C ILE A 451 -1.98 2.61 -11.86
N GLY A 452 -2.18 1.93 -12.99
CA GLY A 452 -3.40 1.19 -13.29
C GLY A 452 -4.35 1.99 -14.21
N PRO A 453 -5.58 1.51 -14.39
CA PRO A 453 -6.57 2.20 -15.21
C PRO A 453 -6.85 3.62 -14.68
N ALA A 454 -7.10 4.57 -15.57
CA ALA A 454 -7.56 5.90 -15.20
C ALA A 454 -8.96 5.84 -14.54
N PRO A 455 -9.34 6.85 -13.73
CA PRO A 455 -10.74 7.01 -13.33
C PRO A 455 -11.67 7.04 -14.55
N LEU A 456 -12.83 6.40 -14.43
CA LEU A 456 -13.75 6.26 -15.55
C LEU A 456 -14.30 7.62 -16.01
N ALA A 457 -14.49 7.75 -17.31
CA ALA A 457 -15.10 8.90 -17.97
C ALA A 457 -16.41 8.51 -18.68
N ALA A 458 -17.26 9.50 -18.94
CA ALA A 458 -18.44 9.30 -19.79
C ALA A 458 -18.01 8.87 -21.20
N GLY A 459 -18.69 7.87 -21.75
CA GLY A 459 -18.37 7.23 -23.02
C GLY A 459 -17.46 6.01 -22.90
N ASP A 460 -16.84 5.75 -21.74
CA ASP A 460 -16.00 4.56 -21.55
C ASP A 460 -16.83 3.29 -21.72
N MET A 461 -16.27 2.31 -22.43
CA MET A 461 -16.86 0.99 -22.60
C MET A 461 -16.05 -0.02 -21.80
N LEU A 462 -16.69 -0.68 -20.85
CA LEU A 462 -16.10 -1.70 -20.00
C LEU A 462 -16.50 -3.10 -20.53
N PRO A 463 -15.61 -3.82 -21.23
CA PRO A 463 -15.95 -5.16 -21.70
C PRO A 463 -16.08 -6.12 -20.51
N VAL A 464 -17.00 -7.07 -20.64
CA VAL A 464 -17.31 -8.07 -19.61
C VAL A 464 -16.91 -9.44 -20.12
N LEU A 465 -16.12 -10.15 -19.31
CA LEU A 465 -15.70 -11.51 -19.62
C LEU A 465 -16.90 -12.47 -19.56
N PRO A 466 -16.92 -13.54 -20.37
CA PRO A 466 -17.95 -14.56 -20.25
C PRO A 466 -17.86 -15.24 -18.87
N ALA A 467 -19.01 -15.36 -18.19
CA ALA A 467 -19.08 -16.07 -16.92
C ALA A 467 -18.63 -17.53 -17.06
N ALA A 468 -17.74 -17.99 -16.18
CA ALA A 468 -17.23 -19.36 -16.22
C ALA A 468 -18.37 -20.38 -15.99
N PRO A 469 -18.48 -21.44 -16.81
CA PRO A 469 -19.49 -22.47 -16.62
C PRO A 469 -19.44 -23.10 -15.23
N GLY A 470 -20.60 -23.37 -14.65
CA GLY A 470 -20.72 -24.05 -13.36
C GLY A 470 -20.47 -23.19 -12.12
N ARG A 471 -20.28 -21.87 -12.27
CA ARG A 471 -20.29 -20.94 -11.13
C ARG A 471 -21.72 -20.53 -10.79
N ALA A 472 -22.13 -20.81 -9.57
CA ALA A 472 -23.44 -20.41 -9.07
C ALA A 472 -23.44 -18.91 -8.71
N VAL A 473 -24.50 -18.21 -9.11
CA VAL A 473 -24.84 -16.89 -8.55
C VAL A 473 -25.28 -17.09 -7.11
N GLY A 474 -24.82 -16.23 -6.21
CA GLY A 474 -25.08 -16.31 -4.78
C GLY A 474 -26.52 -15.96 -4.39
N HIS A 475 -26.85 -16.17 -3.12
CA HIS A 475 -28.08 -15.67 -2.51
C HIS A 475 -27.88 -14.22 -2.00
N PRO A 476 -28.95 -13.48 -1.69
CA PRO A 476 -28.85 -12.23 -0.94
C PRO A 476 -28.01 -12.39 0.34
N GLU A 477 -27.15 -11.43 0.62
CA GLU A 477 -26.30 -11.38 1.83
C GLU A 477 -26.62 -10.12 2.66
N GLU A 478 -26.38 -10.17 3.96
CA GLU A 478 -26.32 -8.97 4.80
C GLU A 478 -25.06 -8.16 4.45
N PRO A 479 -25.08 -6.81 4.52
CA PRO A 479 -23.91 -5.99 4.24
C PRO A 479 -22.67 -6.41 5.05
N ALA A 480 -21.54 -6.58 4.37
CA ALA A 480 -20.29 -7.02 5.01
C ALA A 480 -19.74 -6.01 6.03
N VAL A 481 -20.05 -4.72 5.85
CA VAL A 481 -19.66 -3.63 6.74
C VAL A 481 -20.92 -2.90 7.18
N HIS A 482 -21.12 -2.79 8.49
CA HIS A 482 -22.15 -1.93 9.03
C HIS A 482 -21.62 -0.50 9.08
N VAL A 483 -22.14 0.37 8.22
CA VAL A 483 -21.70 1.76 8.12
C VAL A 483 -22.57 2.64 9.02
N PRO A 484 -21.99 3.33 10.03
CA PRO A 484 -22.73 4.25 10.88
C PRO A 484 -23.34 5.41 10.09
N THR A 485 -24.47 5.91 10.59
CA THR A 485 -25.07 7.14 10.06
C THR A 485 -24.21 8.35 10.42
N ALA A 486 -24.40 9.47 9.72
CA ALA A 486 -23.65 10.71 9.96
C ALA A 486 -23.81 11.28 11.40
N ALA A 487 -24.86 10.88 12.12
CA ALA A 487 -25.11 11.29 13.50
C ALA A 487 -24.32 10.45 14.53
N GLU A 488 -23.81 9.29 14.13
CA GLU A 488 -23.13 8.35 15.01
C GLU A 488 -21.61 8.58 14.99
N THR A 489 -20.96 8.33 16.13
CA THR A 489 -19.50 8.35 16.19
C THR A 489 -18.95 7.00 15.76
N THR A 490 -18.14 6.98 14.71
CA THR A 490 -17.42 5.78 14.28
C THR A 490 -16.27 5.50 15.25
N VAL A 491 -16.19 4.27 15.76
CA VAL A 491 -15.09 3.86 16.64
C VAL A 491 -14.15 2.93 15.88
N LEU A 492 -12.89 3.32 15.74
CA LEU A 492 -11.85 2.53 15.09
C LEU A 492 -10.88 1.98 16.14
N ARG A 493 -10.66 0.67 16.14
CA ARG A 493 -9.68 0.05 17.03
C ARG A 493 -8.28 0.28 16.47
N VAL A 494 -7.36 0.67 17.35
CA VAL A 494 -5.98 0.99 16.96
C VAL A 494 -4.99 0.25 17.84
N LEU A 495 -3.88 -0.18 17.24
CA LEU A 495 -2.72 -0.69 17.95
C LEU A 495 -1.71 0.45 18.11
N PRO A 496 -1.21 0.75 19.32
CA PRO A 496 -0.16 1.75 19.49
C PRO A 496 1.09 1.46 18.67
N GLY A 497 1.80 2.51 18.29
CA GLY A 497 3.08 2.45 17.57
C GLY A 497 2.97 2.44 16.05
N PRO A 498 4.11 2.32 15.36
CA PRO A 498 5.45 1.95 15.86
C PRO A 498 6.27 3.05 16.55
N ARG A 499 5.79 4.30 16.57
CA ARG A 499 6.50 5.47 17.11
C ARG A 499 5.69 6.19 18.19
N GLU A 500 4.91 5.45 18.99
CA GLU A 500 4.18 5.97 20.14
C GLU A 500 5.12 6.64 21.16
N ASP A 501 6.39 6.22 21.22
CA ASP A 501 7.44 6.80 22.07
C ASP A 501 7.89 8.22 21.67
N TRP A 502 7.38 8.74 20.55
CA TRP A 502 7.57 10.13 20.11
C TRP A 502 6.54 11.11 20.68
N PHE A 503 5.57 10.61 21.44
CA PHE A 503 4.45 11.38 21.95
C PHE A 503 4.44 11.38 23.48
N SER A 504 3.87 12.41 24.07
CA SER A 504 3.69 12.46 25.52
C SER A 504 2.53 11.55 25.95
N PRO A 505 2.48 11.11 27.23
CA PRO A 505 1.32 10.37 27.75
C PRO A 505 -0.01 11.12 27.57
N GLU A 506 0.01 12.45 27.64
CA GLU A 506 -1.16 13.31 27.41
C GLU A 506 -1.60 13.25 25.95
N ALA A 507 -0.67 13.24 24.99
CA ALA A 507 -0.99 13.10 23.57
C ALA A 507 -1.60 11.72 23.25
N LEU A 508 -1.09 10.65 23.86
CA LEU A 508 -1.67 9.30 23.72
C LEU A 508 -3.08 9.23 24.33
N SER A 509 -3.31 9.90 25.46
CA SER A 509 -4.62 9.99 26.10
C SER A 509 -5.60 10.82 25.25
N ALA A 510 -5.13 11.94 24.71
CA ALA A 510 -5.88 12.79 23.79
C ALA A 510 -6.30 12.06 22.52
N LEU A 511 -5.43 11.24 21.93
CA LEU A 511 -5.78 10.42 20.75
C LEU A 511 -7.03 9.54 21.02
N ARG A 512 -7.08 8.91 22.21
CA ARG A 512 -8.15 8.00 22.62
C ARG A 512 -9.44 8.72 23.03
N GLU A 513 -9.31 9.83 23.73
CA GLU A 513 -10.44 10.47 24.41
C GLU A 513 -11.14 11.50 23.52
N ARG A 514 -10.41 12.11 22.58
CA ARG A 514 -10.98 13.11 21.67
C ARG A 514 -11.83 12.46 20.58
N THR A 515 -12.83 13.21 20.16
CA THR A 515 -13.57 12.94 18.92
C THR A 515 -12.96 13.76 17.80
N TRP A 516 -12.57 13.10 16.74
CA TRP A 516 -11.95 13.69 15.56
C TRP A 516 -12.99 13.89 14.47
N ARG A 517 -13.05 15.07 13.86
CA ARG A 517 -13.93 15.34 12.72
C ARG A 517 -13.18 15.16 11.42
N VAL A 518 -13.77 14.40 10.49
CA VAL A 518 -13.19 14.17 9.17
C VAL A 518 -13.26 15.45 8.33
N SER A 519 -12.13 15.88 7.79
CA SER A 519 -12.03 17.03 6.88
C SER A 519 -12.49 16.68 5.46
N SER A 520 -13.00 17.67 4.73
CA SER A 520 -13.29 17.58 3.30
C SER A 520 -12.08 17.30 2.42
N ASP A 521 -10.86 17.51 2.94
CA ASP A 521 -9.61 17.22 2.22
C ASP A 521 -9.29 15.70 2.18
N SER A 522 -10.15 14.85 2.72
CA SER A 522 -9.95 13.39 2.76
C SER A 522 -10.13 12.73 1.39
N ASN A 523 -9.31 11.71 1.10
CA ASN A 523 -9.38 10.95 -0.15
C ASN A 523 -8.89 9.50 0.05
N ARG A 524 -8.70 8.74 -1.04
CA ARG A 524 -8.23 7.34 -0.98
C ARG A 524 -6.80 7.14 -0.45
N VAL A 525 -5.99 8.20 -0.43
CA VAL A 525 -4.65 8.18 0.17
C VAL A 525 -4.75 8.19 1.69
N GLY A 526 -5.65 9.03 2.23
CA GLY A 526 -5.89 9.07 3.66
C GLY A 526 -7.06 9.95 4.09
N VAL A 527 -7.58 9.63 5.27
CA VAL A 527 -8.56 10.44 5.99
C VAL A 527 -7.81 11.51 6.78
N ARG A 528 -8.17 12.77 6.53
CA ARG A 528 -7.63 13.94 7.21
C ARG A 528 -8.64 14.41 8.24
N PHE A 529 -8.16 14.96 9.35
CA PHE A 529 -9.04 15.48 10.39
C PHE A 529 -8.94 17.00 10.47
N GLU A 530 -10.04 17.63 10.88
CA GLU A 530 -10.04 19.04 11.26
C GLU A 530 -9.15 19.25 12.49
N THR A 531 -8.50 20.40 12.57
CA THR A 531 -7.72 20.77 13.76
C THR A 531 -8.68 20.96 14.95
N PRO A 532 -8.51 20.20 16.05
CA PRO A 532 -9.34 20.39 17.23
C PRO A 532 -9.13 21.78 17.85
N PRO A 533 -10.15 22.36 18.54
CA PRO A 533 -10.00 23.63 19.26
C PRO A 533 -8.86 23.61 20.29
N GLU A 534 -8.57 22.44 20.88
CA GLU A 534 -7.48 22.21 21.83
C GLU A 534 -6.10 22.03 21.18
N GLY A 535 -6.02 22.19 19.85
CA GLY A 535 -4.80 22.01 19.05
C GLY A 535 -4.47 20.54 18.75
N GLY A 536 -3.39 20.33 17.99
CA GLY A 536 -2.88 19.02 17.62
C GLY A 536 -2.23 18.25 18.79
N LEU A 537 -1.88 17.00 18.54
CA LEU A 537 -1.15 16.14 19.46
C LEU A 537 0.30 16.61 19.62
N ALA A 538 0.76 16.72 20.86
CA ALA A 538 2.11 17.15 21.17
C ALA A 538 3.13 16.01 20.98
N ARG A 539 4.19 16.28 20.23
CA ARG A 539 5.37 15.41 20.11
C ARG A 539 6.36 15.71 21.25
N SER A 540 6.83 14.67 21.93
CA SER A 540 7.89 14.76 22.93
C SER A 540 9.28 14.89 22.28
N ARG A 541 9.45 14.33 21.07
CA ARG A 541 10.67 14.44 20.25
C ARG A 541 10.45 15.37 19.06
N LYS A 542 11.37 16.34 18.89
CA LYS A 542 11.31 17.35 17.83
C LYS A 542 12.20 17.06 16.63
N ASP A 543 12.98 15.98 16.69
CA ASP A 543 13.89 15.58 15.61
C ASP A 543 13.10 15.23 14.33
N GLU A 544 13.78 15.26 13.19
CA GLU A 544 13.24 14.69 11.94
C GLU A 544 13.30 13.16 12.03
N LEU A 545 12.20 12.48 11.73
CA LEU A 545 12.21 11.02 11.63
C LEU A 545 12.74 10.64 10.24
N ALA A 546 13.82 9.87 10.22
CA ALA A 546 14.32 9.29 8.97
C ALA A 546 13.20 8.45 8.33
N SER A 547 13.03 8.50 7.01
CA SER A 547 11.91 7.84 6.35
C SER A 547 11.84 6.35 6.68
N GLU A 548 10.63 5.86 6.96
CA GLU A 548 10.34 4.46 7.33
C GLU A 548 9.16 3.93 6.52
N GLY A 549 9.06 2.61 6.37
CA GLY A 549 7.91 1.99 5.73
C GLY A 549 6.62 2.26 6.52
N VAL A 550 5.53 2.55 5.82
CA VAL A 550 4.20 2.75 6.43
C VAL A 550 3.20 1.77 5.83
N VAL A 551 2.12 1.50 6.57
CA VAL A 551 1.05 0.58 6.16
C VAL A 551 -0.31 1.27 6.18
N ALA A 552 -1.26 0.78 5.38
CA ALA A 552 -2.67 1.16 5.50
C ALA A 552 -3.14 1.02 6.95
N GLY A 553 -3.85 2.03 7.44
CA GLY A 553 -4.26 2.15 8.84
C GLY A 553 -3.34 2.99 9.72
N SER A 554 -2.14 3.34 9.26
CA SER A 554 -1.21 4.16 10.02
C SER A 554 -1.81 5.54 10.31
N LEU A 555 -1.81 5.94 11.58
CA LEU A 555 -2.12 7.29 12.04
C LEU A 555 -0.81 8.06 12.14
N GLN A 556 -0.43 8.68 11.04
CA GLN A 556 0.78 9.48 10.95
C GLN A 556 0.52 10.89 11.50
N VAL A 557 1.42 11.43 12.32
CA VAL A 557 1.26 12.76 12.93
C VAL A 557 2.33 13.74 12.44
N PRO A 558 1.99 14.65 11.50
CA PRO A 558 2.87 15.72 11.06
C PRO A 558 3.18 16.74 12.16
N HIS A 559 3.98 17.76 11.83
CA HIS A 559 4.30 18.87 12.74
C HIS A 559 3.08 19.66 13.24
N SER A 560 1.97 19.66 12.49
CA SER A 560 0.69 20.25 12.93
C SER A 560 0.09 19.56 14.15
N GLY A 561 0.49 18.32 14.44
CA GLY A 561 -0.07 17.48 15.49
C GLY A 561 -1.42 16.85 15.13
N VAL A 562 -1.99 17.15 13.97
CA VAL A 562 -3.27 16.56 13.55
C VAL A 562 -2.97 15.26 12.78
N PRO A 563 -3.48 14.10 13.23
CA PRO A 563 -3.18 12.84 12.58
C PRO A 563 -3.74 12.77 11.15
N VAL A 564 -3.13 11.97 10.31
CA VAL A 564 -3.64 11.54 9.01
C VAL A 564 -3.74 10.01 9.06
N LEU A 565 -4.93 9.47 8.80
CA LEU A 565 -5.17 8.04 8.73
C LEU A 565 -4.95 7.56 7.29
N PHE A 566 -3.89 6.81 7.05
CA PHE A 566 -3.59 6.27 5.73
C PHE A 566 -4.54 5.15 5.29
N LEU A 567 -5.01 5.21 4.04
CA LEU A 567 -5.93 4.26 3.41
C LEU A 567 -5.23 3.46 2.29
N ALA A 568 -5.96 2.98 1.28
CA ALA A 568 -5.44 2.02 0.28
C ALA A 568 -4.29 2.57 -0.58
N ASP A 569 -4.33 3.87 -0.92
CA ASP A 569 -3.37 4.50 -1.82
C ASP A 569 -2.31 5.29 -1.03
N HIS A 570 -1.97 4.82 0.17
CA HIS A 570 -1.01 5.48 1.05
C HIS A 570 0.42 5.49 0.47
N PRO A 571 1.27 6.48 0.84
CA PRO A 571 2.69 6.43 0.45
C PRO A 571 3.34 5.17 0.99
N VAL A 572 4.33 4.61 0.29
CA VAL A 572 5.04 3.41 0.79
C VAL A 572 5.92 3.73 2.01
N THR A 573 6.53 4.92 2.02
CA THR A 573 7.41 5.38 3.09
C THR A 573 7.00 6.77 3.57
N GLY A 574 7.20 7.08 4.85
CA GLY A 574 6.88 8.40 5.42
C GLY A 574 7.95 8.89 6.41
N GLY A 575 8.06 10.21 6.54
CA GLY A 575 9.03 10.88 7.44
C GLY A 575 8.42 11.42 8.74
N TYR A 576 7.18 11.06 9.06
CA TYR A 576 6.52 11.47 10.31
C TYR A 576 6.19 10.28 11.19
N PRO A 577 6.22 10.47 12.52
CA PRO A 577 5.94 9.40 13.46
C PRO A 577 4.50 8.92 13.35
N VAL A 578 4.34 7.59 13.29
CA VAL A 578 3.05 6.92 13.36
C VAL A 578 2.75 6.59 14.83
N ILE A 579 1.70 7.22 15.37
CA ILE A 579 1.32 7.10 16.79
C ILE A 579 0.59 5.79 17.08
N ALA A 580 -0.18 5.29 16.12
CA ALA A 580 -0.93 4.05 16.19
C ALA A 580 -1.34 3.58 14.79
N VAL A 581 -1.77 2.32 14.64
CA VAL A 581 -2.24 1.73 13.39
C VAL A 581 -3.64 1.13 13.58
N VAL A 582 -4.60 1.53 12.77
CA VAL A 582 -5.96 0.96 12.72
C VAL A 582 -5.89 -0.53 12.40
N LEU A 583 -6.69 -1.33 13.10
CA LEU A 583 -6.74 -2.76 12.85
C LEU A 583 -7.22 -3.06 11.43
N PRO A 584 -6.67 -4.08 10.74
CA PRO A 584 -7.09 -4.44 9.39
C PRO A 584 -8.59 -4.70 9.24
N GLN A 585 -9.25 -5.17 10.31
CA GLN A 585 -10.69 -5.43 10.35
C GLN A 585 -11.54 -4.15 10.32
N ASP A 586 -10.98 -3.02 10.73
CA ASP A 586 -11.66 -1.73 10.80
C ASP A 586 -11.30 -0.82 9.60
N LEU A 587 -10.36 -1.23 8.74
CA LEU A 587 -10.02 -0.50 7.51
C LEU A 587 -11.21 -0.37 6.54
N PRO A 588 -12.03 -1.40 6.30
CA PRO A 588 -13.26 -1.26 5.53
C PRO A 588 -14.18 -0.16 6.06
N LEU A 589 -14.34 -0.07 7.38
CA LEU A 589 -15.14 0.97 8.02
C LEU A 589 -14.48 2.35 7.91
N ALA A 590 -13.16 2.44 8.08
CA ALA A 590 -12.41 3.68 7.89
C ALA A 590 -12.54 4.23 6.45
N ALA A 591 -12.60 3.33 5.46
CA ALA A 591 -12.83 3.69 4.06
C ALA A 591 -14.27 4.17 3.78
N GLN A 592 -15.19 4.12 4.74
CA GLN A 592 -16.55 4.63 4.59
C GLN A 592 -16.75 6.00 5.26
N LEU A 593 -15.72 6.57 5.88
CA LEU A 593 -15.80 7.85 6.58
C LEU A 593 -16.10 9.02 5.63
N LEU A 594 -17.22 9.70 5.87
CA LEU A 594 -17.64 10.91 5.16
C LEU A 594 -17.03 12.17 5.80
N PRO A 595 -16.74 13.22 5.02
CA PRO A 595 -16.46 14.56 5.55
C PRO A 595 -17.51 15.00 6.58
N GLY A 596 -17.05 15.60 7.67
CA GLY A 596 -17.87 16.02 8.82
C GLY A 596 -18.17 14.91 9.85
N SER A 597 -17.93 13.64 9.52
CA SER A 597 -18.20 12.51 10.43
C SER A 597 -17.31 12.54 11.66
N ALA A 598 -17.85 12.07 12.79
CA ALA A 598 -17.14 11.93 14.05
C ALA A 598 -16.44 10.56 14.17
N VAL A 599 -15.16 10.57 14.56
CA VAL A 599 -14.34 9.38 14.74
C VAL A 599 -13.71 9.36 16.13
N ARG A 600 -13.67 8.19 16.77
CA ARG A 600 -12.94 7.96 18.01
C ARG A 600 -11.99 6.78 17.85
N PHE A 601 -10.78 6.89 18.37
CA PHE A 601 -9.80 5.81 18.34
C PHE A 601 -9.82 5.04 19.65
N HIS A 602 -9.96 3.72 19.57
CA HIS A 602 -9.96 2.84 20.73
C HIS A 602 -8.70 1.96 20.75
N PRO A 603 -7.70 2.29 21.59
CA PRO A 603 -6.50 1.49 21.71
C PRO A 603 -6.82 0.04 22.15
N VAL A 604 -6.19 -0.91 21.48
CA VAL A 604 -6.19 -2.33 21.89
C VAL A 604 -4.76 -2.73 22.27
N PRO A 605 -4.58 -3.68 23.21
CA PRO A 605 -3.25 -4.13 23.58
C PRO A 605 -2.57 -4.84 22.42
N HIS A 606 -1.22 -4.81 22.40
CA HIS A 606 -0.45 -5.66 21.50
C HIS A 606 -0.85 -7.12 21.69
N PRO A 607 -0.83 -7.92 20.61
CA PRO A 607 -0.91 -9.36 20.76
C PRO A 607 0.17 -9.78 21.78
N PRO A 608 -0.14 -10.68 22.73
CA PRO A 608 0.87 -11.13 23.68
C PRO A 608 2.08 -11.65 22.89
N GLY A 609 3.25 -11.05 23.14
CA GLY A 609 4.52 -11.62 22.67
C GLY A 609 4.75 -12.94 23.39
N ASP A 610 5.34 -13.92 22.70
CA ASP A 610 5.57 -15.27 23.22
C ASP A 610 6.37 -15.33 24.54
N ALA A 611 6.90 -14.21 25.05
CA ALA A 611 7.40 -14.10 26.41
C ALA A 611 6.35 -14.51 27.48
N ALA A 612 5.06 -14.37 27.21
CA ALA A 612 3.99 -14.82 28.10
C ALA A 612 3.64 -16.32 27.95
N LEU A 613 4.04 -16.98 26.85
CA LEU A 613 3.80 -18.41 26.60
C LEU A 613 4.98 -19.30 27.01
N ALA A 614 6.12 -18.70 27.37
CA ALA A 614 7.34 -19.41 27.80
C ALA A 614 7.53 -19.51 29.32
N SER A 615 6.52 -19.20 30.14
CA SER A 615 6.59 -19.39 31.60
C SER A 615 5.74 -20.57 32.06
N PRO A 616 6.32 -21.76 32.33
CA PRO A 616 5.67 -22.74 33.18
C PRO A 616 5.88 -22.29 34.63
N GLN A 617 5.01 -21.42 35.14
CA GLN A 617 4.91 -21.15 36.58
C GLN A 617 3.54 -21.58 37.09
N GLY A 618 3.43 -22.87 37.37
CA GLY A 618 2.46 -23.42 38.32
C GLY A 618 3.24 -23.99 39.50
N GLY A 619 3.76 -23.11 40.35
CA GLY A 619 4.39 -23.49 41.61
C GLY A 619 3.39 -24.20 42.51
N ALA A 620 3.81 -25.36 43.02
CA ALA A 620 3.11 -26.11 44.03
C ALA A 620 2.83 -25.22 45.25
N GLN A 621 1.55 -25.07 45.58
CA GLN A 621 1.13 -24.68 46.92
C GLN A 621 0.25 -25.78 47.50
N SER A 622 0.83 -26.46 48.46
CA SER A 622 0.18 -27.37 49.39
C SER A 622 -0.85 -26.62 50.24
N HIS A 623 -2.12 -27.01 50.17
CA HIS A 623 -3.12 -26.72 51.21
C HIS A 623 -4.10 -27.89 51.35
N GLY A 624 -4.16 -28.43 52.58
CA GLY A 624 -5.42 -28.75 53.25
C GLY A 624 -6.23 -29.95 52.77
N MET A 625 -6.01 -31.09 53.41
CA MET A 625 -6.93 -32.23 53.45
C MET A 625 -8.31 -31.82 53.99
N MET A 626 -9.37 -31.91 53.18
CA MET A 626 -10.74 -32.16 53.66
C MET A 626 -11.51 -33.01 52.65
N GLN A 627 -12.02 -34.13 53.15
CA GLN A 627 -12.77 -35.14 52.42
C GLN A 627 -14.15 -34.63 51.99
N ARG A 628 -14.64 -35.06 50.80
CA ARG A 628 -16.00 -35.63 50.62
C ARG A 628 -16.26 -36.12 49.17
N THR A 629 -16.40 -37.43 49.06
CA THR A 629 -17.37 -38.21 48.25
C THR A 629 -17.56 -37.92 46.75
N ARG A 630 -17.19 -38.90 45.92
CA ARG A 630 -17.66 -39.07 44.53
C ARG A 630 -19.12 -39.58 44.50
N PRO A 631 -19.90 -39.18 43.49
CA PRO A 631 -20.84 -40.08 42.86
C PRO A 631 -20.42 -40.38 41.42
N THR A 632 -20.44 -41.67 41.13
CA THR A 632 -20.37 -42.30 39.81
C THR A 632 -21.70 -42.17 39.07
N SER A 633 -21.69 -41.87 37.77
CA SER A 633 -22.71 -42.39 36.85
C SER A 633 -22.14 -42.64 35.46
N THR A 634 -22.51 -43.81 34.96
CA THR A 634 -22.09 -44.50 33.73
C THR A 634 -22.97 -44.07 32.55
N PRO A 635 -22.47 -43.94 31.31
CA PRO A 635 -23.31 -43.96 30.12
C PRO A 635 -23.47 -45.40 29.59
N PRO A 636 -24.67 -45.83 29.13
CA PRO A 636 -24.87 -47.17 28.61
C PRO A 636 -24.30 -47.34 27.19
N ALA A 637 -24.02 -48.60 26.90
CA ALA A 637 -23.21 -49.11 25.81
C ALA A 637 -23.97 -49.38 24.49
N GLY A 638 -23.23 -49.30 23.39
CA GLY A 638 -23.17 -50.35 22.36
C GLY A 638 -23.19 -49.83 20.91
N ILE A 639 -22.49 -50.40 19.93
CA ILE A 639 -21.60 -51.57 19.85
C ILE A 639 -20.86 -51.47 18.48
N ARG A 640 -19.56 -51.79 18.53
CA ARG A 640 -18.66 -52.43 17.53
C ARG A 640 -18.34 -51.83 16.15
N GLY A 641 -17.02 -51.65 15.98
CA GLY A 641 -16.22 -52.28 14.90
C GLY A 641 -15.86 -51.32 13.77
N ILE A 642 -14.68 -51.29 13.17
CA ILE A 642 -13.44 -52.09 13.17
C ILE A 642 -12.34 -51.11 12.72
N ARG A 643 -11.12 -51.24 13.28
CA ARG A 643 -9.91 -50.57 12.76
C ARG A 643 -9.47 -51.25 11.48
N GLU A 644 -9.09 -50.50 10.45
CA GLU A 644 -8.02 -50.96 9.56
C GLU A 644 -7.27 -49.80 8.88
N ARG A 645 -5.95 -50.03 8.75
CA ARG A 645 -4.92 -49.14 8.22
C ARG A 645 -5.04 -49.06 6.70
N ALA A 646 -4.86 -47.87 6.12
CA ALA A 646 -4.58 -47.71 4.69
C ALA A 646 -3.08 -47.48 4.47
N THR A 647 -2.43 -48.49 3.88
CA THR A 647 -1.13 -48.42 3.20
C THR A 647 -1.32 -48.04 1.74
N ARG A 648 -0.43 -47.17 1.21
CA ARG A 648 -0.28 -46.82 -0.22
C ARG A 648 -0.09 -48.03 -1.13
N PRO A 649 -0.38 -47.87 -2.43
CA PRO A 649 0.51 -48.41 -3.46
C PRO A 649 0.94 -47.36 -4.53
N PRO A 650 1.95 -47.69 -5.38
CA PRO A 650 2.76 -46.74 -6.14
C PRO A 650 2.50 -46.71 -7.66
N GLU A 651 3.25 -45.83 -8.33
CA GLU A 651 3.29 -45.49 -9.78
C GLU A 651 3.59 -46.63 -10.76
N GLY A 652 3.14 -46.48 -12.02
CA GLY A 652 3.61 -47.21 -13.20
C GLY A 652 2.77 -46.94 -14.47
N ALA A 653 3.36 -46.30 -15.47
CA ALA A 653 2.78 -45.87 -16.77
C ALA A 653 2.85 -46.98 -17.88
N PRO A 654 2.69 -46.66 -19.19
CA PRO A 654 1.50 -46.51 -20.08
C PRO A 654 1.47 -47.70 -21.12
N PRO A 655 0.95 -47.68 -22.38
CA PRO A 655 0.24 -46.66 -23.20
C PRO A 655 -0.94 -47.17 -24.09
N HIS A 656 -1.46 -46.25 -24.92
CA HIS A 656 -2.23 -46.43 -26.17
C HIS A 656 -3.75 -46.66 -26.13
N GLY A 657 -4.46 -45.79 -26.88
CA GLY A 657 -5.41 -46.27 -27.88
C GLY A 657 -6.80 -45.64 -27.89
N ALA A 658 -7.01 -44.77 -28.88
CA ALA A 658 -8.25 -44.57 -29.62
C ALA A 658 -9.50 -43.96 -28.92
N ALA A 659 -9.83 -42.74 -29.34
CA ALA A 659 -11.22 -42.31 -29.56
C ALA A 659 -11.73 -42.87 -30.92
N PRO A 660 -12.98 -42.65 -31.40
CA PRO A 660 -14.17 -42.06 -30.77
C PRO A 660 -15.49 -42.84 -31.06
N ALA A 661 -16.62 -42.21 -30.70
CA ALA A 661 -17.90 -42.17 -31.43
C ALA A 661 -19.10 -42.94 -30.81
N PRO A 662 -20.36 -42.63 -31.19
CA PRO A 662 -21.35 -42.06 -30.28
C PRO A 662 -22.64 -42.90 -30.22
N SER A 663 -23.55 -42.61 -29.29
CA SER A 663 -24.94 -43.03 -29.49
C SER A 663 -25.96 -42.01 -28.98
N THR A 664 -26.61 -41.45 -29.99
CA THR A 664 -27.93 -40.83 -30.05
C THR A 664 -29.05 -41.49 -29.25
N ALA A 665 -30.08 -40.66 -29.00
CA ALA A 665 -31.50 -40.98 -28.83
C ALA A 665 -31.90 -41.54 -27.45
N SER A 666 -33.07 -41.22 -26.88
CA SER A 666 -34.25 -40.57 -27.42
C SER A 666 -35.11 -40.04 -26.28
N ALA A 667 -35.90 -39.02 -26.58
CA ALA A 667 -37.00 -38.52 -25.78
C ALA A 667 -38.09 -39.59 -25.60
N SER A 668 -38.83 -39.52 -24.49
CA SER A 668 -40.23 -39.95 -24.41
C SER A 668 -40.95 -39.25 -23.26
N HIS A 669 -41.97 -38.50 -23.65
CA HIS A 669 -43.06 -37.93 -22.86
C HIS A 669 -43.71 -38.93 -21.90
N THR A 670 -44.18 -38.46 -20.74
CA THR A 670 -45.53 -38.73 -20.15
C THR A 670 -45.75 -37.71 -19.00
N THR A 671 -46.49 -36.62 -19.21
CA THR A 671 -47.92 -36.38 -18.87
C THR A 671 -48.21 -36.11 -17.38
N GLU A 672 -48.58 -34.85 -17.13
CA GLU A 672 -49.50 -34.27 -16.15
C GLU A 672 -49.84 -35.01 -14.84
N ARG A 673 -49.68 -34.28 -13.71
CA ARG A 673 -50.80 -33.96 -12.81
C ARG A 673 -50.45 -32.91 -11.75
N GLY A 674 -51.27 -31.86 -11.67
CA GLY A 674 -51.77 -31.30 -10.40
C GLY A 674 -51.00 -30.14 -9.75
N MET A 675 -51.34 -28.91 -10.14
CA MET A 675 -51.32 -27.75 -9.23
C MET A 675 -52.32 -27.95 -8.08
N PRO A 676 -52.06 -27.41 -6.87
CA PRO A 676 -52.67 -26.13 -6.53
C PRO A 676 -51.78 -25.18 -5.69
N GLN A 677 -51.90 -23.88 -5.95
CA GLN A 677 -51.63 -22.76 -5.04
C GLN A 677 -52.89 -21.86 -5.01
N PRO A 678 -53.04 -20.88 -4.10
CA PRO A 678 -52.28 -20.57 -2.88
C PRO A 678 -53.20 -20.33 -1.65
N ALA A 679 -52.63 -20.28 -0.44
CA ALA A 679 -53.31 -19.75 0.74
C ALA A 679 -52.65 -18.45 1.21
N THR A 680 -53.43 -17.38 1.12
CA THR A 680 -53.20 -16.01 1.56
C THR A 680 -53.39 -15.91 3.07
N ALA A 681 -52.50 -15.21 3.78
CA ALA A 681 -52.76 -14.67 5.12
C ALA A 681 -52.02 -13.33 5.31
N PRO A 682 -52.58 -12.38 6.10
CA PRO A 682 -52.46 -10.94 5.83
C PRO A 682 -51.38 -10.22 6.65
N ILE A 683 -50.94 -9.10 6.07
CA ILE A 683 -50.07 -8.05 6.64
C ILE A 683 -50.86 -7.22 7.66
N PRO A 684 -50.32 -6.90 8.85
CA PRO A 684 -50.89 -5.87 9.71
C PRO A 684 -50.37 -4.48 9.32
N THR A 685 -51.31 -3.61 8.94
CA THR A 685 -51.16 -2.18 8.73
C THR A 685 -50.88 -1.47 10.06
N ALA A 686 -49.79 -0.72 10.15
CA ALA A 686 -49.54 0.22 11.25
C ALA A 686 -49.70 1.66 10.74
N THR A 687 -50.68 2.32 11.34
CA THR A 687 -51.17 3.66 11.06
C THR A 687 -50.16 4.74 11.47
N VAL A 688 -49.87 5.66 10.55
CA VAL A 688 -49.20 6.93 10.79
C VAL A 688 -50.23 7.95 11.31
N PRO A 689 -50.00 8.69 12.40
CA PRO A 689 -50.72 9.91 12.68
C PRO A 689 -50.04 11.09 11.97
N ALA A 690 -50.83 11.83 11.19
CA ALA A 690 -50.50 13.15 10.69
C ALA A 690 -50.63 14.19 11.82
N GLU A 691 -49.62 15.02 12.01
CA GLU A 691 -49.77 16.33 12.64
C GLU A 691 -49.28 17.42 11.67
N GLN A 692 -50.17 18.37 11.44
CA GLN A 692 -49.98 19.58 10.64
C GLN A 692 -49.30 20.70 11.46
N PRO A 693 -48.75 21.72 10.79
CA PRO A 693 -47.80 22.65 11.37
C PRO A 693 -48.47 23.81 12.10
N THR A 694 -47.87 24.26 13.21
CA THR A 694 -48.18 25.55 13.84
C THR A 694 -47.11 26.58 13.51
N SER A 695 -47.55 27.60 12.77
CA SER A 695 -46.92 28.91 12.64
C SER A 695 -46.95 29.66 13.97
N GLY A 696 -45.85 30.35 14.31
CA GLY A 696 -45.79 31.28 15.43
C GLY A 696 -44.52 32.14 15.39
N ASP A 697 -44.72 33.40 15.01
CA ASP A 697 -43.74 34.46 14.84
C ASP A 697 -43.24 35.04 16.19
N THR A 698 -42.15 35.81 16.11
CA THR A 698 -41.62 36.84 17.05
C THR A 698 -40.99 36.44 18.39
N ALA A 699 -39.65 36.55 18.47
CA ALA A 699 -38.90 37.63 19.15
C ALA A 699 -37.38 37.35 19.11
#